data_AF-A0A0C3AJR8-F1
#
_entry.id   AF-A0A0C3AJR8-F1
#
_cell.length_a   1.000
_cell.length_b   1.000
_cell.length_c   1.000
_cell.angle_alpha   90.00
_cell.angle_beta   90.00
_cell.angle_gamma   90.00
#
_symmetry.space_group_name_H-M   'P 1'
#
loop_
_entity.id
_entity.type
_entity.pdbx_description
1 polymer ?
#
loop_
_entity_poly.entity_id
_entity_poly.type
_entity_poly.pdbx_seq_one_letter_code
_entity_poly.pdbx_strand_id
1 'polypeptide(L)'
;MSSAPPRKFPKKKSSTNPPVNSPAKPKTINPGKCAALDASGTVCNISTKPGMLWCPRHNEERVKLYVNYKKHHTALDALPEDNVRHDDDQVMTCSSLDVLSDWNTALMTRYQLLTRCISARQYFTERFFSNDMDFGHKAYWDSLNKQRAEVEQCLLAIETRGYQLILLKQNALWVLDRQPEETEEPEDCSGHDNRPLVAKMSKPAAEVIDIEDPLDVALREKAWELRQKIRTRLARYCAPSFSRYYQERFKVIFACVRRAIYTDPALMLLAQKYKSVMSLLQDSADLDVAMVEKLWKAISNLSVFDARAAVDDVLRPHQSSEYVKVLGGRVYKDLDCTNWPFHAWGHLTAIYMCYSCVRRTCKTVDEIVALTRFVVITQSTQYLSQSHLKYTFGYEGDTTLVLCGFVPNSMTSQGPRYATTKTKCSLDKNIYHWEETMTNPIVCAGLSLNDPKSQAFVNKCLKHPDFMVLVRKGASGRIIKSLPKIWALKVRKGHSKAELATIPWDSANDVVYFHDSILEEAWPIVSVLGDKLEDCLQVVIVDRGEGEMEDFVLKLEQVWLEVYGARDMYDLLQLLGSPLIESGEIDFKNKEFPMVPNVEKDVMKSYKGLWGVEPKALADDEYPNRLNKTAIS
;
A
#
# COMPACT_ATOMS: atom_id res chain seq x y z
N MET A 1 -37.79 -18.58 48.19
CA MET A 1 -37.84 -17.40 49.07
C MET A 1 -36.51 -16.67 49.00
N SER A 2 -36.45 -15.58 48.24
CA SER A 2 -35.66 -14.37 48.51
C SER A 2 -35.70 -13.55 47.21
N SER A 3 -36.56 -12.54 47.24
CA SER A 3 -36.80 -11.57 46.19
C SER A 3 -35.60 -10.65 46.02
N ALA A 4 -34.92 -10.72 44.87
CA ALA A 4 -33.92 -9.74 44.47
C ALA A 4 -34.59 -8.43 44.00
N PRO A 5 -34.02 -7.26 44.31
CA PRO A 5 -34.63 -5.96 44.02
C PRO A 5 -34.48 -5.56 42.54
N PRO A 6 -35.36 -4.69 42.00
CA PRO A 6 -35.29 -4.27 40.62
C PRO A 6 -34.07 -3.36 40.38
N ARG A 7 -33.23 -3.73 39.41
CA ARG A 7 -32.14 -2.89 38.91
C ARG A 7 -32.71 -1.60 38.32
N LYS A 8 -32.33 -0.46 38.91
CA LYS A 8 -32.59 0.88 38.37
C LYS A 8 -31.78 1.06 37.08
N PHE A 9 -32.47 1.24 35.96
CA PHE A 9 -31.87 1.71 34.71
C PHE A 9 -31.37 3.16 34.87
N PRO A 10 -30.19 3.52 34.32
CA PRO A 10 -29.73 4.89 34.33
C PRO A 10 -30.64 5.75 33.45
N LYS A 11 -31.13 6.87 34.00
CA LYS A 11 -31.86 7.90 33.28
C LYS A 11 -31.02 8.35 32.07
N LYS A 12 -31.52 8.09 30.86
CA LYS A 12 -31.02 8.72 29.63
C LYS A 12 -31.03 10.24 29.82
N LYS A 13 -29.84 10.85 29.80
CA LYS A 13 -29.71 12.30 29.60
C LYS A 13 -30.39 12.63 28.27
N SER A 14 -31.33 13.58 28.33
CA SER A 14 -31.97 14.16 27.15
C SER A 14 -30.89 14.73 26.24
N SER A 15 -30.67 14.06 25.11
CA SER A 15 -29.92 14.60 23.98
C SER A 15 -30.62 15.89 23.55
N THR A 16 -29.99 17.02 23.81
CA THR A 16 -30.35 18.30 23.22
C THR A 16 -30.25 18.16 21.70
N ASN A 17 -31.38 18.31 21.02
CA ASN A 17 -31.44 18.36 19.57
C ASN A 17 -30.39 19.33 19.02
N PRO A 18 -29.67 19.00 17.94
CA PRO A 18 -28.85 19.98 17.24
C PRO A 18 -29.75 21.13 16.74
N PRO A 19 -29.24 22.36 16.66
CA PRO A 19 -30.04 23.50 16.25
C PRO A 19 -30.58 23.24 14.84
N VAL A 20 -31.90 23.36 14.72
CA VAL A 20 -32.60 23.44 13.45
C VAL A 20 -31.93 24.53 12.63
N ASN A 21 -31.30 24.16 11.52
CA ASN A 21 -30.74 25.10 10.56
C ASN A 21 -31.82 26.12 10.21
N SER A 22 -31.59 27.36 10.61
CA SER A 22 -32.42 28.50 10.21
C SER A 22 -32.39 28.61 8.69
N PRO A 23 -33.50 28.99 8.03
CA PRO A 23 -33.51 29.22 6.59
C PRO A 23 -32.44 30.26 6.24
N ALA A 24 -31.56 29.91 5.29
CA ALA A 24 -30.52 30.80 4.82
C ALA A 24 -31.16 32.13 4.37
N LYS A 25 -30.65 33.26 4.89
CA LYS A 25 -31.08 34.59 4.45
C LYS A 25 -30.85 34.72 2.93
N PRO A 26 -31.79 35.31 2.16
CA PRO A 26 -31.56 35.58 0.74
C PRO A 26 -30.35 36.50 0.58
N LYS A 27 -29.36 36.07 -0.22
CA LYS A 27 -28.12 36.83 -0.44
C LYS A 27 -28.43 38.16 -1.12
N THR A 28 -27.89 39.25 -0.57
CA THR A 28 -27.95 40.58 -1.15
C THR A 28 -27.22 40.61 -2.50
N ILE A 29 -27.98 40.60 -3.59
CA ILE A 29 -27.49 40.84 -4.95
C ILE A 29 -26.94 42.27 -4.99
N ASN A 30 -25.64 42.43 -5.25
CA ASN A 30 -25.07 43.76 -5.47
C ASN A 30 -25.64 44.33 -6.78
N PRO A 31 -26.38 45.45 -6.75
CA PRO A 31 -26.96 46.01 -7.96
C PRO A 31 -25.86 46.37 -8.95
N GLY A 32 -25.97 45.86 -10.17
CA GLY A 32 -25.01 46.10 -11.26
C GLY A 32 -23.83 45.11 -11.36
N LYS A 33 -23.77 44.05 -10.54
CA LYS A 33 -22.77 42.97 -10.66
C LYS A 33 -23.41 41.63 -11.01
N CYS A 34 -22.65 40.78 -11.68
CA CYS A 34 -23.11 39.47 -12.15
C CYS A 34 -23.40 38.53 -10.97
N ALA A 35 -24.60 37.93 -10.96
CA ALA A 35 -25.03 37.02 -9.90
C ALA A 35 -24.54 35.57 -10.05
N ALA A 36 -23.91 35.22 -11.18
CA ALA A 36 -23.41 33.86 -11.42
C ALA A 36 -22.21 33.52 -10.53
N LEU A 37 -22.11 32.24 -10.16
CA LEU A 37 -20.92 31.66 -9.54
C LEU A 37 -19.95 31.15 -10.62
N ASP A 38 -18.66 31.12 -10.31
CA ASP A 38 -17.68 30.36 -11.09
C ASP A 38 -17.61 28.90 -10.63
N ALA A 39 -16.75 28.10 -11.27
CA ALA A 39 -16.57 26.68 -10.92
C ALA A 39 -16.05 26.44 -9.49
N SER A 40 -15.49 27.47 -8.84
CA SER A 40 -15.03 27.41 -7.45
C SER A 40 -16.09 27.87 -6.44
N GLY A 41 -17.30 28.21 -6.89
CA GLY A 41 -18.35 28.76 -6.06
C GLY A 41 -18.18 30.25 -5.73
N THR A 42 -17.24 30.93 -6.39
CA THR A 42 -16.96 32.37 -6.17
C THR A 42 -17.88 33.22 -7.04
N VAL A 43 -18.37 34.34 -6.49
CA VAL A 43 -19.29 35.25 -7.20
C VAL A 43 -18.54 36.00 -8.31
N CYS A 44 -19.15 36.08 -9.50
CA CYS A 44 -18.60 36.85 -10.60
C CYS A 44 -18.59 38.36 -10.30
N ASN A 45 -17.43 38.99 -10.40
CA ASN A 45 -17.26 40.43 -10.12
C ASN A 45 -17.45 41.35 -11.34
N ILE A 46 -17.87 40.82 -12.49
CA ILE A 46 -18.05 41.58 -13.73
C ILE A 46 -19.37 42.36 -13.69
N SER A 47 -19.34 43.62 -14.13
CA SER A 47 -20.52 44.48 -14.20
C SER A 47 -21.56 43.97 -15.22
N THR A 48 -22.84 44.12 -14.89
CA THR A 48 -23.95 43.78 -15.79
C THR A 48 -24.49 45.02 -16.50
N LYS A 49 -25.16 44.82 -17.65
CA LYS A 49 -25.96 45.88 -18.26
C LYS A 49 -27.15 46.22 -17.35
N PRO A 50 -27.65 47.47 -17.35
CA PRO A 50 -28.84 47.83 -16.57
C PRO A 50 -30.00 46.86 -16.79
N GLY A 51 -30.58 46.33 -15.71
CA GLY A 51 -31.69 45.37 -15.75
C GLY A 51 -31.29 43.90 -15.96
N MET A 52 -30.01 43.58 -16.18
CA MET A 52 -29.55 42.19 -16.37
C MET A 52 -28.94 41.61 -15.09
N LEU A 53 -29.30 40.37 -14.76
CA LEU A 53 -28.74 39.62 -13.61
C LEU A 53 -27.34 39.06 -13.87
N TRP A 54 -26.99 38.79 -15.13
CA TRP A 54 -25.73 38.14 -15.51
C TRP A 54 -24.95 38.96 -16.52
N CYS A 55 -23.61 38.85 -16.51
CA CYS A 55 -22.77 39.47 -17.53
C CYS A 55 -22.96 38.76 -18.90
N PRO A 56 -22.57 39.37 -20.02
CA PRO A 56 -22.78 38.79 -21.36
C PRO A 56 -22.29 37.35 -21.48
N ARG A 57 -21.08 37.07 -20.99
CA ARG A 57 -20.48 35.73 -20.96
C ARG A 57 -21.32 34.72 -20.17
N HIS A 58 -21.66 35.03 -18.92
CA HIS A 58 -22.42 34.10 -18.08
C HIS A 58 -23.86 33.91 -18.57
N ASN A 59 -24.46 34.91 -19.23
CA ASN A 59 -25.74 34.72 -19.88
C ASN A 59 -25.65 33.77 -21.09
N GLU A 60 -24.57 33.84 -21.88
CA GLU A 60 -24.33 32.90 -22.98
C GLU A 60 -24.07 31.48 -22.46
N GLU A 61 -23.22 31.31 -21.43
CA GLU A 61 -22.99 30.03 -20.75
C GLU A 61 -24.30 29.44 -20.21
N ARG A 62 -25.15 30.25 -19.58
CA ARG A 62 -26.47 29.85 -19.09
C ARG A 62 -27.37 29.35 -20.22
N VAL A 63 -27.44 30.08 -21.33
CA VAL A 63 -28.27 29.70 -22.49
C VAL A 63 -27.77 28.37 -23.07
N LYS A 64 -26.46 28.21 -23.23
CA LYS A 64 -25.86 26.98 -23.78
C LYS A 64 -26.09 25.77 -22.88
N LEU A 65 -25.85 25.88 -21.58
CA LEU A 65 -26.15 24.83 -20.60
C LEU A 65 -27.62 24.41 -20.66
N TYR A 66 -28.53 25.37 -20.75
CA TYR A 66 -29.97 25.06 -20.82
C TYR A 66 -30.36 24.38 -22.15
N VAL A 67 -29.84 24.87 -23.27
CA VAL A 67 -30.08 24.27 -24.59
C VAL A 67 -29.55 22.83 -24.64
N ASN A 68 -28.35 22.59 -24.12
CA ASN A 68 -27.76 21.26 -24.13
C ASN A 68 -28.39 20.31 -23.12
N TYR A 69 -28.77 20.79 -21.92
CA TYR A 69 -29.65 20.04 -21.02
C TYR A 69 -30.91 19.55 -21.74
N LYS A 70 -31.59 20.43 -22.50
CA LYS A 70 -32.75 20.04 -23.30
C LYS A 70 -32.40 19.02 -24.37
N LYS A 71 -31.28 19.16 -25.06
CA LYS A 71 -30.82 18.17 -26.04
C LYS A 71 -30.58 16.80 -25.40
N HIS A 72 -29.91 16.74 -24.24
CA HIS A 72 -29.69 15.50 -23.51
C HIS A 72 -31.00 14.85 -23.07
N HIS A 73 -31.96 15.66 -22.60
CA HIS A 73 -33.29 15.19 -22.25
C HIS A 73 -34.03 14.63 -23.47
N THR A 74 -34.03 15.34 -24.60
CA THR A 74 -34.65 14.86 -25.84
C THR A 74 -33.97 13.59 -26.35
N ALA A 75 -32.65 13.48 -26.24
CA ALA A 75 -31.93 12.25 -26.58
C ALA A 75 -32.30 11.09 -25.63
N LEU A 76 -32.49 11.36 -24.34
CA LEU A 76 -32.94 10.38 -23.36
C LEU A 76 -34.36 9.88 -23.66
N ASP A 77 -35.28 10.79 -24.01
CA ASP A 77 -36.67 10.44 -24.38
C ASP A 77 -36.74 9.66 -25.70
N ALA A 78 -35.79 9.89 -26.60
CA ALA A 78 -35.72 9.19 -27.88
C ALA A 78 -35.15 7.76 -27.76
N LEU A 79 -34.59 7.38 -26.61
CA LEU A 79 -34.11 6.01 -26.41
C LEU A 79 -35.29 5.05 -26.25
N PRO A 80 -35.33 3.92 -26.98
CA PRO A 80 -36.37 2.90 -26.83
C PRO A 80 -36.48 2.39 -25.39
N GLU A 81 -37.71 2.27 -24.86
CA GLU A 81 -37.95 1.75 -23.49
C GLU A 81 -37.53 0.28 -23.34
N ASP A 82 -37.60 -0.51 -24.42
CA ASP A 82 -37.22 -1.93 -24.46
C ASP A 82 -35.73 -2.17 -24.15
N ASN A 83 -34.89 -1.13 -24.17
CA ASN A 83 -33.45 -1.20 -23.89
C ASN A 83 -33.10 -1.01 -22.40
N VAL A 84 -34.08 -0.83 -21.52
CA VAL A 84 -33.87 -0.29 -20.16
C VAL A 84 -34.21 -1.31 -19.07
N ARG A 85 -35.12 -2.24 -19.36
CA ARG A 85 -35.69 -3.12 -18.35
C ARG A 85 -35.48 -4.56 -18.74
N HIS A 86 -34.31 -5.07 -18.37
CA HIS A 86 -34.08 -6.50 -18.35
C HIS A 86 -34.54 -7.03 -17.00
N ASP A 87 -35.36 -8.07 -17.02
CA ASP A 87 -35.71 -8.81 -15.82
C ASP A 87 -34.45 -9.48 -15.26
N ASP A 88 -34.26 -9.46 -13.93
CA ASP A 88 -33.06 -10.02 -13.31
C ASP A 88 -32.93 -11.51 -13.66
N ASP A 89 -34.05 -12.24 -13.74
CA ASP A 89 -34.09 -13.64 -14.18
C ASP A 89 -33.66 -13.81 -15.64
N GLN A 90 -34.06 -12.89 -16.52
CA GLN A 90 -33.64 -12.89 -17.93
C GLN A 90 -32.14 -12.63 -18.06
N VAL A 91 -31.58 -11.72 -17.27
CA VAL A 91 -30.14 -11.46 -17.24
C VAL A 91 -29.40 -12.68 -16.74
N MET A 92 -29.79 -13.22 -15.59
CA MET A 92 -29.09 -14.34 -14.95
C MET A 92 -29.17 -15.65 -15.74
N THR A 93 -30.22 -15.85 -16.53
CA THR A 93 -30.36 -17.01 -17.41
C THR A 93 -29.68 -16.83 -18.77
N CYS A 94 -29.26 -15.61 -19.13
CA CYS A 94 -28.54 -15.36 -20.38
C CYS A 94 -27.22 -16.13 -20.42
N SER A 95 -26.96 -16.79 -21.55
CA SER A 95 -25.76 -17.59 -21.82
C SER A 95 -24.84 -16.99 -22.90
N SER A 96 -25.27 -15.90 -23.53
CA SER A 96 -24.52 -15.22 -24.59
C SER A 96 -23.84 -13.95 -24.08
N LEU A 97 -22.51 -13.93 -24.15
CA LEU A 97 -21.71 -12.76 -23.78
C LEU A 97 -21.93 -11.58 -24.74
N ASP A 98 -22.17 -11.87 -26.02
CA ASP A 98 -22.41 -10.83 -27.04
C ASP A 98 -23.72 -10.09 -26.75
N VAL A 99 -24.78 -10.83 -26.40
CA VAL A 99 -26.08 -10.26 -26.01
C VAL A 99 -25.95 -9.38 -24.76
N LEU A 100 -25.24 -9.86 -23.73
CA LEU A 100 -24.98 -9.06 -22.53
C LEU A 100 -24.14 -7.81 -22.82
N SER A 101 -23.21 -7.90 -23.77
CA SER A 101 -22.38 -6.76 -24.18
C SER A 101 -23.20 -5.69 -24.92
N ASP A 102 -24.15 -6.12 -25.75
CA ASP A 102 -25.10 -5.23 -26.42
C ASP A 102 -26.03 -4.55 -25.42
N TRP A 103 -26.59 -5.30 -24.47
CA TRP A 103 -27.41 -4.75 -23.37
C TRP A 103 -26.61 -3.78 -22.51
N ASN A 104 -25.38 -4.13 -22.12
CA ASN A 104 -24.50 -3.24 -21.38
C ASN A 104 -24.23 -1.94 -22.15
N THR A 105 -23.96 -2.02 -23.46
CA THR A 105 -23.69 -0.83 -24.28
C THR A 105 -24.93 0.09 -24.38
N ALA A 106 -26.12 -0.49 -24.55
CA ALA A 106 -27.38 0.26 -24.58
C ALA A 106 -27.67 0.94 -23.22
N LEU A 107 -27.56 0.19 -22.12
CA LEU A 107 -27.78 0.71 -20.77
C LEU A 107 -26.74 1.75 -20.37
N MET A 108 -25.47 1.57 -20.72
CA MET A 108 -24.42 2.56 -20.47
C MET A 108 -24.70 3.87 -21.21
N THR A 109 -25.20 3.80 -22.45
CA THR A 109 -25.62 5.00 -23.20
C THR A 109 -26.74 5.74 -22.45
N ARG A 110 -27.73 5.02 -21.94
CA ARG A 110 -28.81 5.61 -21.12
C ARG A 110 -28.29 6.19 -19.80
N TYR A 111 -27.45 5.44 -19.10
CA TYR A 111 -26.83 5.85 -17.84
C TYR A 111 -26.02 7.16 -18.01
N GLN A 112 -25.25 7.26 -19.09
CA GLN A 112 -24.49 8.46 -19.43
C GLN A 112 -25.41 9.66 -19.71
N LEU A 113 -26.50 9.46 -20.47
CA LEU A 113 -27.47 10.53 -20.74
C LEU A 113 -28.19 10.98 -19.46
N LEU A 114 -28.60 10.05 -18.59
CA LEU A 114 -29.18 10.35 -17.27
C LEU A 114 -28.20 11.16 -16.42
N THR A 115 -26.95 10.71 -16.35
CA THR A 115 -25.89 11.39 -15.59
C THR A 115 -25.62 12.79 -16.12
N ARG A 116 -25.61 12.98 -17.46
CA ARG A 116 -25.46 14.31 -18.09
C ARG A 116 -26.67 15.21 -17.83
N CYS A 117 -27.90 14.70 -17.90
CA CYS A 117 -29.10 15.47 -17.58
C CYS A 117 -29.07 15.95 -16.12
N ILE A 118 -28.77 15.04 -15.19
CA ILE A 118 -28.67 15.33 -13.75
C ILE A 118 -27.56 16.35 -13.50
N SER A 119 -26.35 16.11 -14.03
CA SER A 119 -25.19 16.98 -13.82
C SER A 119 -25.40 18.36 -14.46
N ALA A 120 -25.96 18.43 -15.66
CA ALA A 120 -26.27 19.70 -16.33
C ALA A 120 -27.27 20.51 -15.50
N ARG A 121 -28.29 19.84 -14.96
CA ARG A 121 -29.30 20.49 -14.12
C ARG A 121 -28.72 20.97 -12.80
N GLN A 122 -27.90 20.15 -12.13
CA GLN A 122 -27.20 20.52 -10.91
C GLN A 122 -26.29 21.72 -11.16
N TYR A 123 -25.43 21.62 -12.17
CA TYR A 123 -24.48 22.66 -12.56
C TYR A 123 -25.19 23.98 -12.92
N PHE A 124 -26.30 23.90 -13.65
CA PHE A 124 -27.13 25.06 -13.98
C PHE A 124 -27.75 25.71 -12.73
N THR A 125 -28.28 24.90 -11.81
CA THR A 125 -28.98 25.38 -10.62
C THR A 125 -28.02 26.01 -9.61
N GLU A 126 -26.92 25.32 -9.30
CA GLU A 126 -25.88 25.79 -8.38
C GLU A 126 -25.27 27.10 -8.88
N ARG A 127 -24.98 27.18 -10.18
CA ARG A 127 -24.24 28.30 -10.76
C ARG A 127 -25.06 29.57 -10.96
N PHE A 128 -26.37 29.45 -11.21
CA PHE A 128 -27.20 30.60 -11.57
C PHE A 128 -28.35 30.89 -10.59
N PHE A 129 -28.77 29.94 -9.74
CA PHE A 129 -30.01 30.04 -8.95
C PHE A 129 -29.88 29.59 -7.47
N SER A 130 -28.67 29.33 -6.97
CA SER A 130 -28.40 29.08 -5.53
C SER A 130 -29.29 27.98 -4.89
N ASN A 131 -29.40 26.81 -5.53
CA ASN A 131 -30.14 25.63 -5.04
C ASN A 131 -31.62 25.83 -4.69
N ASP A 132 -32.23 26.95 -5.07
CA ASP A 132 -33.66 27.22 -4.87
C ASP A 132 -34.45 26.62 -6.05
N MET A 133 -34.75 25.32 -5.96
CA MET A 133 -35.60 24.64 -6.93
C MET A 133 -37.04 24.60 -6.44
N ASP A 134 -37.98 24.93 -7.33
CA ASP A 134 -39.39 24.71 -7.05
C ASP A 134 -39.71 23.21 -6.91
N PHE A 135 -40.88 22.92 -6.33
CA PHE A 135 -41.34 21.56 -6.06
C PHE A 135 -41.40 20.68 -7.33
N GLY A 136 -41.81 21.24 -8.47
CA GLY A 136 -41.92 20.50 -9.73
C GLY A 136 -40.55 20.07 -10.26
N HIS A 137 -39.56 20.97 -10.20
CA HIS A 137 -38.19 20.66 -10.60
C HIS A 137 -37.53 19.66 -9.66
N LYS A 138 -37.81 19.75 -8.35
CA LYS A 138 -37.31 18.77 -7.37
C LYS A 138 -37.88 17.38 -7.64
N ALA A 139 -39.20 17.26 -7.82
CA ALA A 139 -39.86 15.99 -8.12
C ALA A 139 -39.35 15.36 -9.44
N TYR A 140 -39.11 16.18 -10.46
CA TYR A 140 -38.54 15.73 -11.72
C TYR A 140 -37.08 15.26 -11.59
N TRP A 141 -36.23 15.98 -10.84
CA TRP A 141 -34.87 15.53 -10.55
C TRP A 141 -34.88 14.23 -9.73
N ASP A 142 -35.74 14.12 -8.71
CA ASP A 142 -35.90 12.87 -7.95
C ASP A 142 -36.28 11.70 -8.87
N SER A 143 -37.13 11.94 -9.88
CA SER A 143 -37.45 10.94 -10.93
C SER A 143 -36.23 10.55 -11.76
N LEU A 144 -35.40 11.50 -12.21
CA LEU A 144 -34.17 11.20 -12.95
C LEU A 144 -33.16 10.41 -12.12
N ASN A 145 -32.99 10.76 -10.84
CA ASN A 145 -32.12 10.02 -9.93
C ASN A 145 -32.63 8.59 -9.72
N LYS A 146 -33.95 8.41 -9.60
CA LYS A 146 -34.58 7.10 -9.49
C LYS A 146 -34.31 6.25 -10.73
N GLN A 147 -34.53 6.81 -11.93
CA GLN A 147 -34.23 6.12 -13.19
C GLN A 147 -32.74 5.76 -13.31
N ARG A 148 -31.83 6.65 -12.87
CA ARG A 148 -30.39 6.36 -12.85
C ARG A 148 -30.08 5.17 -11.93
N ALA A 149 -30.65 5.14 -10.73
CA ALA A 149 -30.46 4.04 -9.79
C ALA A 149 -31.01 2.70 -10.33
N GLU A 150 -32.17 2.72 -11.01
CA GLU A 150 -32.72 1.53 -11.67
C GLU A 150 -31.78 1.02 -12.78
N VAL A 151 -31.24 1.92 -13.61
CA VAL A 151 -30.25 1.56 -14.64
C VAL A 151 -28.95 1.03 -14.03
N GLU A 152 -28.44 1.66 -12.96
CA GLU A 152 -27.25 1.19 -12.23
C GLU A 152 -27.43 -0.24 -11.71
N GLN A 153 -28.61 -0.58 -11.19
CA GLN A 153 -28.92 -1.93 -10.72
C GLN A 153 -28.92 -2.95 -11.87
N CYS A 154 -29.56 -2.63 -12.99
CA CYS A 154 -29.54 -3.51 -14.18
C CYS A 154 -28.13 -3.68 -14.75
N LEU A 155 -27.34 -2.59 -14.80
CA LEU A 155 -25.93 -2.65 -15.22
C LEU A 155 -25.13 -3.60 -14.34
N LEU A 156 -25.28 -3.51 -13.02
CA LEU A 156 -24.61 -4.40 -12.08
C LEU A 156 -24.96 -5.88 -12.34
N ALA A 157 -26.24 -6.20 -12.58
CA ALA A 157 -26.67 -7.55 -12.89
C ALA A 157 -26.03 -8.07 -14.19
N ILE A 158 -26.04 -7.25 -15.25
CA ILE A 158 -25.46 -7.60 -16.55
C ILE A 158 -23.95 -7.76 -16.47
N GLU A 159 -23.25 -6.85 -15.79
CA GLU A 159 -21.80 -6.90 -15.59
C GLU A 159 -21.41 -8.14 -14.79
N THR A 160 -22.15 -8.44 -13.71
CA THR A 160 -21.93 -9.63 -12.88
C THR A 160 -22.12 -10.91 -13.70
N ARG A 161 -23.20 -10.99 -14.48
CA ARG A 161 -23.45 -12.17 -15.31
C ARG A 161 -22.42 -12.30 -16.44
N GLY A 162 -22.10 -11.21 -17.11
CA GLY A 162 -21.08 -11.17 -18.17
C GLY A 162 -19.73 -11.63 -17.63
N TYR A 163 -19.37 -11.16 -16.44
CA TYR A 163 -18.17 -11.59 -15.74
C TYR A 163 -18.18 -13.09 -15.43
N GLN A 164 -19.28 -13.65 -14.91
CA GLN A 164 -19.41 -15.10 -14.71
C GLN A 164 -19.22 -15.89 -16.01
N LEU A 165 -19.81 -15.44 -17.13
CA LEU A 165 -19.64 -16.09 -18.43
C LEU A 165 -18.20 -16.01 -18.94
N ILE A 166 -17.51 -14.87 -18.75
CA ILE A 166 -16.10 -14.71 -19.08
C ILE A 166 -15.26 -15.71 -18.28
N LEU A 167 -15.48 -15.83 -16.98
CA LEU A 167 -14.75 -16.74 -16.11
C LEU A 167 -15.06 -18.21 -16.45
N LEU A 168 -16.33 -18.55 -16.66
CA LEU A 168 -16.75 -19.90 -17.04
C LEU A 168 -16.09 -20.34 -18.34
N LYS A 169 -16.09 -19.47 -19.37
CA LYS A 169 -15.43 -19.73 -20.66
C LYS A 169 -13.92 -20.00 -20.51
N GLN A 170 -13.29 -19.44 -19.48
CA GLN A 170 -11.87 -19.57 -19.21
C GLN A 170 -11.54 -20.62 -18.14
N ASN A 171 -12.54 -21.35 -17.64
CA ASN A 171 -12.40 -22.27 -16.51
C ASN A 171 -11.76 -21.60 -15.27
N ALA A 172 -12.17 -20.36 -14.99
CA ALA A 172 -11.59 -19.50 -13.96
C ALA A 172 -12.61 -19.03 -12.91
N LEU A 173 -13.63 -19.85 -12.62
CA LEU A 173 -14.65 -19.51 -11.61
C LEU A 173 -14.08 -19.33 -10.20
N TRP A 174 -12.89 -19.89 -9.93
CA TRP A 174 -12.16 -19.69 -8.68
C TRP A 174 -11.93 -18.22 -8.34
N VAL A 175 -11.97 -17.31 -9.32
CA VAL A 175 -11.83 -15.86 -9.08
C VAL A 175 -12.99 -15.35 -8.21
N LEU A 176 -14.19 -15.93 -8.33
CA LEU A 176 -15.36 -15.56 -7.52
C LEU A 176 -15.26 -16.03 -6.07
N ASP A 177 -14.50 -17.11 -5.82
CA ASP A 177 -14.30 -17.66 -4.47
C ASP A 177 -13.27 -16.86 -3.66
N ARG A 178 -12.55 -15.95 -4.31
CA ARG A 178 -11.53 -15.12 -3.67
C ARG A 178 -12.21 -14.14 -2.72
N GLN A 179 -12.01 -14.36 -1.42
CA GLN A 179 -12.34 -13.34 -0.43
C GLN A 179 -11.46 -12.11 -0.69
N PRO A 180 -12.00 -10.88 -0.69
CA PRO A 180 -11.16 -9.70 -0.65
C PRO A 180 -10.28 -9.85 0.59
N GLU A 181 -8.95 -9.88 0.39
CA GLU A 181 -8.04 -9.79 1.54
C GLU A 181 -8.45 -8.54 2.31
N GLU A 182 -8.69 -8.68 3.61
CA GLU A 182 -9.10 -7.56 4.45
C GLU A 182 -8.15 -6.41 4.18
N THR A 183 -8.69 -5.34 3.61
CA THR A 183 -7.92 -4.16 3.23
C THR A 183 -7.64 -3.43 4.55
N GLU A 184 -6.65 -3.93 5.27
CA GLU A 184 -6.10 -3.24 6.43
C GLU A 184 -5.74 -1.82 6.00
N GLU A 185 -6.08 -0.83 6.84
CA GLU A 185 -5.79 0.56 6.52
C GLU A 185 -4.30 0.68 6.12
N PRO A 186 -4.00 1.25 4.95
CA PRO A 186 -2.62 1.37 4.51
C PRO A 186 -1.85 2.19 5.55
N GLU A 187 -0.81 1.61 6.13
CA GLU A 187 0.18 2.39 6.87
C GLU A 187 0.66 3.53 5.96
N ASP A 188 0.73 4.75 6.50
CA ASP A 188 1.17 5.95 5.79
C ASP A 188 2.67 5.86 5.45
N CYS A 189 2.98 5.07 4.43
CA CYS A 189 4.31 4.61 4.07
C CYS A 189 4.64 4.94 2.59
N SER A 190 4.12 6.06 2.09
CA SER A 190 4.10 6.36 0.64
C SER A 190 5.46 6.67 0.03
N GLY A 191 6.50 7.00 0.81
CA GLY A 191 7.90 7.13 0.34
C GLY A 191 8.13 8.14 -0.82
N HIS A 192 7.13 8.91 -1.22
CA HIS A 192 7.21 9.91 -2.28
C HIS A 192 7.31 11.32 -1.68
N ASP A 193 8.13 12.18 -2.31
CA ASP A 193 8.38 13.56 -1.87
C ASP A 193 7.08 14.40 -1.94
N ASN A 194 6.73 15.04 -0.81
CA ASN A 194 5.54 15.86 -0.58
C ASN A 194 5.53 17.21 -1.32
N ARG A 195 6.31 17.35 -2.41
CA ARG A 195 6.32 18.59 -3.15
C ARG A 195 5.11 18.62 -4.09
N PRO A 196 4.10 19.48 -3.83
CA PRO A 196 3.07 19.71 -4.81
C PRO A 196 3.75 20.12 -6.10
N LEU A 197 3.55 19.34 -7.15
CA LEU A 197 3.91 19.75 -8.49
C LEU A 197 2.95 20.89 -8.81
N VAL A 198 3.43 22.12 -8.59
CA VAL A 198 2.62 23.33 -8.75
C VAL A 198 2.14 23.37 -10.19
N ALA A 199 0.87 23.00 -10.39
CA ALA A 199 0.17 23.20 -11.63
C ALA A 199 -0.07 24.72 -11.79
N LYS A 200 0.90 25.41 -12.39
CA LYS A 200 0.60 26.70 -13.03
C LYS A 200 -0.11 26.40 -14.34
N MET A 201 -1.43 26.27 -14.28
CA MET A 201 -2.26 26.43 -15.46
C MET A 201 -2.09 27.87 -15.96
N SER A 202 -1.26 28.06 -16.98
CA SER A 202 -1.30 29.29 -17.77
C SER A 202 -2.62 29.32 -18.52
N LYS A 203 -3.52 30.22 -18.10
CA LYS A 203 -4.71 30.57 -18.91
C LYS A 203 -4.22 31.13 -20.24
N PRO A 204 -4.60 30.55 -21.40
CA PRO A 204 -4.41 31.23 -22.66
C PRO A 204 -5.24 32.53 -22.66
N ALA A 205 -4.68 33.60 -23.21
CA ALA A 205 -5.41 34.81 -23.50
C ALA A 205 -6.56 34.47 -24.46
N ALA A 206 -7.77 34.91 -24.09
CA ALA A 206 -8.99 34.57 -24.81
C ALA A 206 -9.06 35.33 -26.15
N GLU A 207 -8.86 34.61 -27.26
CA GLU A 207 -9.51 34.93 -28.51
C GLU A 207 -10.92 34.33 -28.51
N VAL A 208 -11.87 35.07 -29.08
CA VAL A 208 -13.31 34.77 -29.06
C VAL A 208 -13.59 33.54 -29.94
N ILE A 209 -13.62 32.37 -29.31
CA ILE A 209 -14.13 31.11 -29.87
C ILE A 209 -15.50 30.85 -29.25
N ASP A 210 -16.43 30.32 -30.04
CA ASP A 210 -17.76 29.85 -29.62
C ASP A 210 -17.71 29.18 -28.24
N ILE A 211 -18.40 29.75 -27.24
CA ILE A 211 -18.37 29.24 -25.86
C ILE A 211 -18.88 27.79 -25.85
N GLU A 212 -18.04 26.80 -25.56
CA GLU A 212 -18.46 25.40 -25.47
C GLU A 212 -19.34 25.15 -24.22
N ASP A 213 -20.06 24.03 -24.17
CA ASP A 213 -20.82 23.64 -22.97
C ASP A 213 -19.90 23.51 -21.75
N PRO A 214 -20.10 24.31 -20.69
CA PRO A 214 -19.31 24.21 -19.46
C PRO A 214 -19.31 22.82 -18.81
N LEU A 215 -20.39 22.03 -18.93
CA LEU A 215 -20.43 20.66 -18.40
C LEU A 215 -19.57 19.71 -19.23
N ASP A 216 -19.70 19.73 -20.57
CA ASP A 216 -18.91 18.85 -21.43
C ASP A 216 -17.41 19.18 -21.31
N VAL A 217 -17.07 20.47 -21.17
CA VAL A 217 -15.70 20.93 -20.84
C VAL A 217 -15.25 20.33 -19.51
N ALA A 218 -16.04 20.46 -18.44
CA ALA A 218 -15.69 19.94 -17.12
C ALA A 218 -15.53 18.41 -17.09
N LEU A 219 -16.41 17.66 -17.77
CA LEU A 219 -16.32 16.20 -17.87
C LEU A 219 -15.08 15.77 -18.65
N ARG A 220 -14.77 16.44 -19.76
CA ARG A 220 -13.58 16.17 -20.57
C ARG A 220 -12.29 16.50 -19.82
N GLU A 221 -12.26 17.61 -19.09
CA GLU A 221 -11.13 17.98 -18.22
C GLU A 221 -10.92 16.96 -17.10
N LYS A 222 -12.00 16.54 -16.41
CA LYS A 222 -11.93 15.49 -15.38
C LYS A 222 -11.42 14.15 -15.95
N ALA A 223 -11.94 13.73 -17.10
CA ALA A 223 -11.48 12.51 -17.76
C ALA A 223 -10.00 12.60 -18.14
N TRP A 224 -9.59 13.74 -18.69
CA TRP A 224 -8.20 14.00 -19.03
C TRP A 224 -7.30 13.95 -17.79
N GLU A 225 -7.70 14.61 -16.70
CA GLU A 225 -6.96 14.61 -15.43
C GLU A 225 -6.77 13.19 -14.89
N LEU A 226 -7.85 12.40 -14.78
CA LEU A 226 -7.78 11.01 -14.32
C LEU A 226 -6.87 10.14 -15.20
N ARG A 227 -6.92 10.32 -16.53
CA ARG A 227 -6.00 9.64 -17.46
C ARG A 227 -4.56 10.05 -17.22
N GLN A 228 -4.30 11.33 -16.98
CA GLN A 228 -2.95 11.80 -16.62
C GLN A 228 -2.49 11.22 -15.29
N LYS A 229 -3.37 11.11 -14.28
CA LYS A 229 -3.06 10.44 -13.01
C LYS A 229 -2.63 8.99 -13.24
N ILE A 230 -3.43 8.20 -13.97
CA ILE A 230 -3.07 6.82 -14.34
C ILE A 230 -1.73 6.77 -15.07
N ARG A 231 -1.53 7.65 -16.06
CA ARG A 231 -0.30 7.64 -16.89
C ARG A 231 0.95 8.01 -16.10
N THR A 232 0.87 9.05 -15.28
CA THR A 232 1.97 9.50 -14.42
C THR A 232 2.27 8.43 -13.38
N ARG A 233 1.24 7.84 -12.75
CA ARG A 233 1.37 6.74 -11.78
C ARG A 233 2.18 5.58 -12.34
N LEU A 234 1.77 5.03 -13.49
CA LEU A 234 2.45 3.89 -14.08
C LEU A 234 3.84 4.25 -14.61
N ALA A 235 4.06 5.50 -15.07
CA ALA A 235 5.37 5.98 -15.47
C ALA A 235 6.37 6.04 -14.31
N ARG A 236 5.91 6.31 -13.08
CA ARG A 236 6.78 6.28 -11.88
C ARG A 236 7.32 4.89 -11.57
N TYR A 237 6.71 3.83 -12.06
CA TYR A 237 7.21 2.46 -11.85
C TYR A 237 8.31 2.08 -12.84
N CYS A 238 8.55 2.88 -13.89
CA CYS A 238 9.50 2.53 -14.94
C CYS A 238 10.94 2.46 -14.41
N ALA A 239 11.66 1.44 -14.86
CA ALA A 239 13.10 1.36 -14.69
C ALA A 239 13.78 2.36 -15.64
N PRO A 240 15.04 2.74 -15.40
CA PRO A 240 15.80 3.54 -16.35
C PRO A 240 15.90 2.87 -17.72
N SER A 241 15.83 3.66 -18.78
CA SER A 241 15.83 3.17 -20.18
C SER A 241 17.08 2.38 -20.58
N PHE A 242 18.16 2.51 -19.81
CA PHE A 242 19.43 1.81 -20.01
C PHE A 242 19.55 0.54 -19.15
N SER A 243 18.58 0.26 -18.27
CA SER A 243 18.54 -1.01 -17.53
C SER A 243 18.17 -2.15 -18.46
N ARG A 244 18.76 -3.34 -18.26
CA ARG A 244 18.35 -4.55 -18.99
C ARG A 244 16.91 -4.96 -18.67
N TYR A 245 16.41 -4.59 -17.49
CA TYR A 245 15.07 -4.89 -17.01
C TYR A 245 14.01 -3.90 -17.48
N TYR A 246 14.36 -2.94 -18.35
CA TYR A 246 13.43 -1.91 -18.82
C TYR A 246 12.18 -2.49 -19.50
N GLN A 247 12.36 -3.47 -20.40
CA GLN A 247 11.23 -4.10 -21.10
C GLN A 247 10.45 -5.06 -20.21
N GLU A 248 11.13 -5.76 -19.32
CA GLU A 248 10.49 -6.63 -18.33
C GLU A 248 9.64 -5.84 -17.35
N ARG A 249 10.12 -4.66 -16.94
CA ARG A 249 9.37 -3.72 -16.13
C ARG A 249 8.03 -3.35 -16.75
N PHE A 250 7.96 -3.14 -18.07
CA PHE A 250 6.69 -2.84 -18.74
C PHE A 250 5.71 -4.00 -18.65
N LYS A 251 6.20 -5.24 -18.77
CA LYS A 251 5.37 -6.43 -18.58
C LYS A 251 4.80 -6.48 -17.16
N VAL A 252 5.61 -6.18 -16.14
CA VAL A 252 5.19 -6.11 -14.72
C VAL A 252 4.15 -5.01 -14.51
N ILE A 253 4.37 -3.80 -15.06
CA ILE A 253 3.40 -2.69 -14.98
C ILE A 253 2.06 -3.12 -15.60
N PHE A 254 2.07 -3.79 -16.76
CA PHE A 254 0.84 -4.28 -17.38
C PHE A 254 0.21 -5.44 -16.62
N ALA A 255 1.00 -6.29 -15.95
CA ALA A 255 0.48 -7.32 -15.05
C ALA A 255 -0.24 -6.68 -13.85
N CYS A 256 0.28 -5.58 -13.30
CA CYS A 256 -0.40 -4.82 -12.24
C CYS A 256 -1.77 -4.31 -12.71
N VAL A 257 -1.85 -3.73 -13.92
CA VAL A 257 -3.13 -3.27 -14.48
C VAL A 257 -4.11 -4.43 -14.68
N ARG A 258 -3.65 -5.63 -15.09
CA ARG A 258 -4.51 -6.81 -15.18
C ARG A 258 -5.00 -7.27 -13.80
N ARG A 259 -4.12 -7.25 -12.78
CA ARG A 259 -4.47 -7.54 -11.38
C ARG A 259 -5.47 -6.52 -10.81
N ALA A 260 -5.44 -5.27 -11.27
CA ALA A 260 -6.45 -4.28 -10.90
C ALA A 260 -7.81 -4.56 -11.56
N ILE A 261 -7.82 -5.11 -12.78
CA ILE A 261 -9.03 -5.31 -13.57
C ILE A 261 -9.75 -6.62 -13.23
N TYR A 262 -9.01 -7.72 -13.00
CA TYR A 262 -9.58 -9.08 -13.09
C TYR A 262 -10.67 -9.41 -12.06
N THR A 263 -10.77 -8.64 -10.97
CA THR A 263 -11.76 -8.82 -9.90
C THR A 263 -12.98 -7.91 -10.03
N ASP A 264 -12.92 -6.86 -10.87
CA ASP A 264 -14.05 -5.94 -11.06
C ASP A 264 -14.89 -6.37 -12.27
N PRO A 265 -16.19 -6.69 -12.09
CA PRO A 265 -17.05 -7.17 -13.17
C PRO A 265 -17.16 -6.19 -14.36
N ALA A 266 -17.26 -4.89 -14.08
CA ALA A 266 -17.41 -3.87 -15.11
C ALA A 266 -16.11 -3.72 -15.92
N LEU A 267 -14.97 -3.65 -15.23
CA LEU A 267 -13.66 -3.56 -15.89
C LEU A 267 -13.34 -4.83 -16.67
N MET A 268 -13.76 -6.01 -16.20
CA MET A 268 -13.56 -7.27 -16.92
C MET A 268 -14.40 -7.38 -18.19
N LEU A 269 -15.64 -6.90 -18.15
CA LEU A 269 -16.48 -6.80 -19.33
C LEU A 269 -15.92 -5.78 -20.33
N LEU A 270 -15.52 -4.59 -19.84
CA LEU A 270 -14.85 -3.56 -20.63
C LEU A 270 -13.57 -4.09 -21.29
N ALA A 271 -12.77 -4.86 -20.56
CA ALA A 271 -11.52 -5.43 -21.05
C ALA A 271 -11.69 -6.34 -22.27
N GLN A 272 -12.87 -6.92 -22.50
CA GLN A 272 -13.14 -7.74 -23.69
C GLN A 272 -13.10 -6.92 -25.00
N LYS A 273 -13.29 -5.60 -24.92
CA LYS A 273 -13.24 -4.69 -26.07
C LYS A 273 -11.80 -4.42 -26.55
N TYR A 274 -10.79 -4.80 -25.76
CA TYR A 274 -9.39 -4.44 -26.00
C TYR A 274 -8.49 -5.67 -26.08
N LYS A 275 -7.46 -5.59 -26.93
CA LYS A 275 -6.48 -6.69 -27.11
C LYS A 275 -5.35 -6.64 -26.08
N SER A 276 -5.02 -5.46 -25.57
CA SER A 276 -3.90 -5.25 -24.65
C SER A 276 -4.17 -4.11 -23.66
N VAL A 277 -3.38 -4.09 -22.58
CA VAL A 277 -3.38 -3.00 -21.59
C VAL A 277 -3.10 -1.66 -22.27
N MET A 278 -2.14 -1.62 -23.19
CA MET A 278 -1.81 -0.37 -23.90
C MET A 278 -2.99 0.13 -24.74
N SER A 279 -3.70 -0.75 -25.46
CA SER A 279 -4.87 -0.33 -26.25
C SER A 279 -5.99 0.24 -25.37
N LEU A 280 -6.21 -0.32 -24.17
CA LEU A 280 -7.19 0.22 -23.21
C LEU A 280 -6.75 1.61 -22.69
N LEU A 281 -5.49 1.76 -22.27
CA LEU A 281 -5.00 3.00 -21.65
C LEU A 281 -4.78 4.15 -22.64
N GLN A 282 -4.65 3.86 -23.93
CA GLN A 282 -4.52 4.86 -24.98
C GLN A 282 -5.87 5.34 -25.55
N ASP A 283 -6.96 4.61 -25.31
CA ASP A 283 -8.28 4.94 -25.85
C ASP A 283 -8.87 6.21 -25.23
N SER A 284 -8.67 7.34 -25.91
CA SER A 284 -9.16 8.66 -25.50
C SER A 284 -10.61 8.98 -25.90
N ALA A 285 -11.23 8.17 -26.75
CA ALA A 285 -12.52 8.48 -27.35
C ALA A 285 -13.68 7.72 -26.68
N ASP A 286 -13.49 6.44 -26.34
CA ASP A 286 -14.62 5.56 -26.01
C ASP A 286 -14.79 5.29 -24.51
N LEU A 287 -13.80 5.64 -23.68
CA LEU A 287 -13.87 5.49 -22.22
C LEU A 287 -14.50 6.71 -21.55
N ASP A 288 -15.67 6.50 -20.96
CA ASP A 288 -16.35 7.52 -20.17
C ASP A 288 -15.63 7.83 -18.84
N VAL A 289 -15.98 8.97 -18.25
CA VAL A 289 -15.33 9.49 -17.03
C VAL A 289 -15.49 8.52 -15.85
N ALA A 290 -16.63 7.84 -15.73
CA ALA A 290 -16.89 6.92 -14.62
C ALA A 290 -16.05 5.65 -14.73
N MET A 291 -15.85 5.12 -15.94
CA MET A 291 -14.97 3.97 -16.18
C MET A 291 -13.50 4.32 -16.01
N VAL A 292 -13.07 5.51 -16.44
CA VAL A 292 -11.71 5.99 -16.16
C VAL A 292 -11.50 6.16 -14.65
N GLU A 293 -12.50 6.69 -13.92
CA GLU A 293 -12.43 6.83 -12.46
C GLU A 293 -12.38 5.47 -11.75
N LYS A 294 -13.18 4.49 -12.19
CA LYS A 294 -13.16 3.12 -11.68
C LYS A 294 -11.81 2.45 -11.94
N LEU A 295 -11.26 2.60 -13.15
CA LEU A 295 -9.92 2.10 -13.49
C LEU A 295 -8.82 2.76 -12.66
N TRP A 296 -8.89 4.09 -12.45
CA TRP A 296 -7.97 4.80 -11.57
C TRP A 296 -8.02 4.22 -10.15
N LYS A 297 -9.21 4.08 -9.56
CA LYS A 297 -9.38 3.50 -8.21
C LYS A 297 -8.82 2.08 -8.12
N ALA A 298 -9.08 1.24 -9.11
CA ALA A 298 -8.56 -0.11 -9.15
C ALA A 298 -7.02 -0.15 -9.19
N ILE A 299 -6.39 0.71 -10.00
CA ILE A 299 -4.93 0.81 -10.10
C ILE A 299 -4.32 1.43 -8.83
N SER A 300 -4.95 2.46 -8.27
CA SER A 300 -4.44 3.16 -7.07
C SER A 300 -4.55 2.30 -5.82
N ASN A 301 -5.52 1.40 -5.76
CA ASN A 301 -5.81 0.55 -4.60
C ASN A 301 -5.23 -0.87 -4.70
N LEU A 302 -4.43 -1.16 -5.74
CA LEU A 302 -3.68 -2.43 -5.84
C LEU A 302 -2.93 -2.70 -4.55
N SER A 303 -3.12 -3.84 -3.90
CA SER A 303 -2.38 -4.18 -2.67
C SER A 303 -0.92 -4.57 -2.95
N VAL A 304 -0.10 -4.64 -1.90
CA VAL A 304 1.28 -5.14 -2.02
C VAL A 304 1.32 -6.62 -2.43
N PHE A 305 0.30 -7.40 -2.05
CA PHE A 305 0.13 -8.79 -2.48
C PHE A 305 -0.24 -8.88 -3.97
N ASP A 306 -1.07 -7.97 -4.49
CA ASP A 306 -1.37 -7.90 -5.92
C ASP A 306 -0.15 -7.50 -6.74
N ALA A 307 0.65 -6.54 -6.24
CA ALA A 307 1.91 -6.16 -6.88
C ALA A 307 2.90 -7.34 -6.88
N ARG A 308 3.00 -8.09 -5.78
CA ARG A 308 3.80 -9.32 -5.73
C ARG A 308 3.32 -10.34 -6.75
N ALA A 309 2.01 -10.59 -6.79
CA ALA A 309 1.43 -11.55 -7.73
C ALA A 309 1.62 -11.11 -9.19
N ALA A 310 1.60 -9.80 -9.48
CA ALA A 310 1.91 -9.27 -10.80
C ALA A 310 3.37 -9.47 -11.22
N VAL A 311 4.32 -9.40 -10.27
CA VAL A 311 5.72 -9.77 -10.53
C VAL A 311 5.85 -11.26 -10.80
N ASP A 312 5.19 -12.10 -9.99
CA ASP A 312 5.14 -13.56 -10.19
C ASP A 312 4.53 -13.92 -11.56
N ASP A 313 3.43 -13.27 -11.96
CA ASP A 313 2.77 -13.51 -13.26
C ASP A 313 3.72 -13.35 -14.46
N VAL A 314 4.76 -12.52 -14.32
CA VAL A 314 5.73 -12.21 -15.38
C VAL A 314 6.98 -13.08 -15.28
N LEU A 315 7.51 -13.28 -14.07
CA LEU A 315 8.81 -13.93 -13.85
C LEU A 315 8.71 -15.42 -13.55
N ARG A 316 7.49 -15.93 -13.36
CA ARG A 316 7.17 -17.33 -13.15
C ARG A 316 7.87 -18.25 -14.15
N PRO A 317 8.67 -19.23 -13.69
CA PRO A 317 9.23 -20.25 -14.56
C PRO A 317 8.18 -21.26 -15.04
N HIS A 318 7.23 -21.69 -14.19
CA HIS A 318 6.28 -22.76 -14.53
C HIS A 318 4.87 -22.24 -14.82
N GLN A 319 4.32 -22.56 -15.99
CA GLN A 319 3.00 -22.08 -16.40
C GLN A 319 1.86 -23.06 -16.08
N SER A 320 2.02 -23.93 -15.07
CA SER A 320 1.12 -25.06 -14.80
C SER A 320 -0.11 -24.72 -13.94
N SER A 321 -0.11 -23.61 -13.21
CA SER A 321 -1.23 -23.21 -12.34
C SER A 321 -2.38 -22.56 -13.13
N GLU A 322 -3.58 -22.65 -12.56
CA GLU A 322 -4.82 -22.06 -13.10
C GLU A 322 -4.67 -20.54 -13.30
N TYR A 323 -5.26 -20.02 -14.37
CA TYR A 323 -5.18 -18.59 -14.68
C TYR A 323 -6.43 -18.08 -15.40
N VAL A 324 -6.62 -16.77 -15.34
CA VAL A 324 -7.55 -16.03 -16.20
C VAL A 324 -6.78 -15.13 -17.16
N LYS A 325 -7.22 -15.05 -18.41
CA LYS A 325 -6.68 -14.13 -19.41
C LYS A 325 -7.39 -12.79 -19.32
N VAL A 326 -6.59 -11.74 -19.19
CA VAL A 326 -7.04 -10.34 -19.14
C VAL A 326 -6.14 -9.53 -20.05
N LEU A 327 -6.71 -8.82 -21.03
CA LEU A 327 -5.98 -7.92 -21.93
C LEU A 327 -4.71 -8.57 -22.52
N GLY A 328 -4.89 -9.78 -23.07
CA GLY A 328 -3.85 -10.57 -23.72
C GLY A 328 -2.79 -11.22 -22.81
N GLY A 329 -2.80 -10.95 -21.50
CA GLY A 329 -1.90 -11.58 -20.52
C GLY A 329 -2.63 -12.52 -19.58
N ARG A 330 -1.87 -13.20 -18.73
CA ARG A 330 -2.40 -14.16 -17.74
C ARG A 330 -2.31 -13.56 -16.33
N VAL A 331 -3.32 -13.88 -15.53
CA VAL A 331 -3.40 -13.60 -14.09
C VAL A 331 -3.56 -14.94 -13.41
N TYR A 332 -2.54 -15.38 -12.69
CA TYR A 332 -2.53 -16.71 -12.09
C TYR A 332 -3.25 -16.74 -10.73
N LYS A 333 -3.84 -17.89 -10.40
CA LYS A 333 -4.54 -18.12 -9.13
C LYS A 333 -3.60 -18.05 -7.94
N ASP A 334 -2.55 -18.85 -8.01
CA ASP A 334 -1.56 -19.04 -6.94
C ASP A 334 -0.21 -18.50 -7.39
N LEU A 335 0.65 -18.14 -6.43
CA LEU A 335 2.05 -17.82 -6.67
C LEU A 335 2.84 -19.09 -7.03
N ASP A 336 3.92 -18.99 -7.80
CA ASP A 336 4.69 -20.18 -8.25
C ASP A 336 5.49 -20.84 -7.12
N CYS A 337 5.54 -20.24 -5.92
CA CYS A 337 6.30 -20.67 -4.74
C CYS A 337 7.80 -20.95 -4.99
N THR A 338 8.30 -20.68 -6.20
CA THR A 338 9.71 -20.76 -6.55
C THR A 338 10.47 -19.56 -6.02
N ASN A 339 11.74 -19.76 -5.67
CA ASN A 339 12.62 -18.67 -5.28
C ASN A 339 12.68 -17.62 -6.39
N TRP A 340 12.33 -16.39 -6.04
CA TRP A 340 12.42 -15.26 -6.95
C TRP A 340 13.86 -14.97 -7.36
N PRO A 341 14.11 -14.62 -8.64
CA PRO A 341 15.39 -14.03 -9.00
C PRO A 341 15.57 -12.69 -8.28
N PHE A 342 16.82 -12.29 -8.07
CA PHE A 342 17.14 -11.15 -7.21
C PHE A 342 16.55 -9.82 -7.74
N HIS A 343 16.54 -9.61 -9.06
CA HIS A 343 15.93 -8.44 -9.69
C HIS A 343 14.40 -8.34 -9.52
N ALA A 344 13.71 -9.44 -9.20
CA ALA A 344 12.26 -9.43 -8.91
C ALA A 344 11.91 -8.52 -7.73
N TRP A 345 12.79 -8.43 -6.73
CA TRP A 345 12.63 -7.50 -5.62
C TRP A 345 12.71 -6.05 -6.06
N GLY A 346 13.55 -5.76 -7.06
CA GLY A 346 13.53 -4.48 -7.76
C GLY A 346 12.17 -4.24 -8.41
N HIS A 347 11.58 -5.27 -8.99
CA HIS A 347 10.24 -5.15 -9.55
C HIS A 347 9.19 -4.72 -8.53
N LEU A 348 9.12 -5.43 -7.41
CA LEU A 348 8.15 -5.15 -6.36
C LEU A 348 8.39 -3.79 -5.68
N THR A 349 9.64 -3.48 -5.33
CA THR A 349 10.00 -2.26 -4.58
C THR A 349 9.85 -0.96 -5.38
N ALA A 350 9.80 -1.03 -6.71
CA ALA A 350 9.49 0.14 -7.56
C ALA A 350 8.00 0.48 -7.58
N ILE A 351 7.12 -0.50 -7.29
CA ILE A 351 5.67 -0.29 -7.17
C ILE A 351 5.33 0.07 -5.73
N TYR A 352 6.02 -0.56 -4.77
CA TYR A 352 5.83 -0.39 -3.34
C TYR A 352 7.13 0.00 -2.64
N MET A 353 7.27 1.27 -2.29
CA MET A 353 8.51 1.82 -1.74
C MET A 353 8.64 1.69 -0.20
N CYS A 354 7.87 0.78 0.41
CA CYS A 354 7.90 0.52 1.84
C CYS A 354 8.41 -0.89 2.13
N TYR A 355 9.54 -0.99 2.84
CA TYR A 355 10.13 -2.27 3.23
C TYR A 355 9.17 -3.12 4.07
N SER A 356 8.48 -2.53 5.04
CA SER A 356 7.51 -3.24 5.91
C SER A 356 6.36 -3.82 5.08
N CYS A 357 5.78 -3.05 4.17
CA CYS A 357 4.73 -3.54 3.27
C CYS A 357 5.23 -4.70 2.40
N VAL A 358 6.40 -4.56 1.78
CA VAL A 358 6.96 -5.62 0.92
C VAL A 358 7.28 -6.88 1.74
N ARG A 359 7.81 -6.73 2.96
CA ARG A 359 8.11 -7.85 3.86
C ARG A 359 6.86 -8.65 4.25
N ARG A 360 5.68 -8.02 4.38
CA ARG A 360 4.42 -8.75 4.64
C ARG A 360 4.11 -9.82 3.59
N THR A 361 4.66 -9.63 2.38
CA THR A 361 4.49 -10.60 1.30
C THR A 361 5.41 -11.81 1.41
N CYS A 362 6.45 -11.73 2.25
CA CYS A 362 7.38 -12.83 2.47
C CYS A 362 6.69 -13.98 3.24
N LYS A 363 6.88 -15.21 2.76
CA LYS A 363 6.34 -16.43 3.36
C LYS A 363 7.41 -17.27 4.05
N THR A 364 8.69 -16.99 3.81
CA THR A 364 9.82 -17.71 4.40
C THR A 364 10.90 -16.74 4.88
N VAL A 365 11.77 -17.21 5.76
CA VAL A 365 12.95 -16.44 6.20
C VAL A 365 13.89 -16.18 5.02
N ASP A 366 14.03 -17.13 4.09
CA ASP A 366 14.84 -16.97 2.89
C ASP A 366 14.40 -15.76 2.04
N GLU A 367 13.09 -15.54 1.93
CA GLU A 367 12.55 -14.37 1.22
C GLU A 367 12.82 -13.06 1.96
N ILE A 368 12.74 -13.05 3.29
CA ILE A 368 13.13 -11.87 4.10
C ILE A 368 14.61 -11.56 3.88
N VAL A 369 15.47 -12.58 3.91
CA VAL A 369 16.91 -12.43 3.69
C VAL A 369 17.19 -11.93 2.28
N ALA A 370 16.53 -12.48 1.26
CA ALA A 370 16.67 -12.05 -0.13
C ALA A 370 16.24 -10.59 -0.33
N LEU A 371 15.07 -10.20 0.19
CA LEU A 371 14.59 -8.82 0.16
C LEU A 371 15.58 -7.87 0.87
N THR A 372 16.08 -8.27 2.03
CA THR A 372 16.95 -7.38 2.81
C THR A 372 18.32 -7.23 2.17
N ARG A 373 18.88 -8.31 1.62
CA ARG A 373 20.08 -8.25 0.77
C ARG A 373 19.86 -7.35 -0.43
N PHE A 374 18.70 -7.45 -1.10
CA PHE A 374 18.34 -6.52 -2.17
C PHE A 374 18.44 -5.09 -1.68
N VAL A 375 17.76 -4.71 -0.60
CA VAL A 375 17.75 -3.33 -0.10
C VAL A 375 19.15 -2.81 0.27
N VAL A 376 19.97 -3.62 0.94
CA VAL A 376 21.31 -3.22 1.39
C VAL A 376 22.30 -3.14 0.22
N ILE A 377 22.40 -4.20 -0.60
CA ILE A 377 23.35 -4.27 -1.73
C ILE A 377 23.01 -3.18 -2.76
N THR A 378 21.72 -2.98 -3.05
CA THR A 378 21.27 -1.98 -4.01
C THR A 378 21.40 -0.54 -3.55
N GLN A 379 21.71 -0.34 -2.27
CA GLN A 379 21.58 0.96 -1.62
C GLN A 379 20.19 1.59 -1.88
N SER A 380 19.17 0.76 -2.18
CA SER A 380 17.77 1.19 -2.35
C SER A 380 17.22 1.79 -1.07
N THR A 381 17.91 1.54 0.03
CA THR A 381 17.98 2.35 1.24
C THR A 381 17.74 3.85 0.93
N GLN A 382 18.41 4.52 -0.03
CA GLN A 382 18.17 5.95 -0.28
C GLN A 382 16.76 6.30 -0.83
N TYR A 383 15.99 5.33 -1.31
CA TYR A 383 14.70 5.53 -1.97
C TYR A 383 13.53 4.88 -1.23
N LEU A 384 13.75 3.78 -0.53
CA LEU A 384 12.75 3.20 0.37
C LEU A 384 12.67 4.08 1.61
N SER A 385 11.47 4.35 2.14
CA SER A 385 11.33 5.08 3.40
C SER A 385 12.04 4.31 4.53
N GLN A 386 13.29 4.67 4.83
CA GLN A 386 14.22 3.90 5.65
C GLN A 386 13.88 3.79 7.11
N SER A 387 12.87 4.50 7.60
CA SER A 387 12.48 4.48 9.02
C SER A 387 12.13 3.07 9.56
N HIS A 388 12.17 2.01 8.74
CA HIS A 388 11.69 0.67 9.08
C HIS A 388 12.49 -0.50 8.50
N LEU A 389 13.82 -0.44 8.29
CA LEU A 389 14.57 -1.72 8.34
C LEU A 389 14.42 -2.25 9.76
N LYS A 390 13.40 -3.09 10.00
CA LYS A 390 13.02 -3.58 11.34
C LYS A 390 14.19 -4.19 12.11
N TYR A 391 15.22 -4.61 11.39
CA TYR A 391 16.36 -5.36 11.89
C TYR A 391 17.60 -4.49 12.17
N THR A 392 17.52 -3.17 12.00
CA THR A 392 18.57 -2.24 12.45
C THR A 392 18.22 -1.72 13.85
N PHE A 393 19.02 -2.07 14.84
CA PHE A 393 18.86 -1.65 16.23
C PHE A 393 19.78 -0.47 16.58
N GLY A 394 20.63 -0.05 15.64
CA GLY A 394 21.49 1.12 15.77
C GLY A 394 22.90 0.78 16.27
N TYR A 395 23.27 -0.51 16.25
CA TYR A 395 24.59 -0.98 16.64
C TYR A 395 25.51 -1.12 15.40
N GLU A 396 26.81 -0.93 15.60
CA GLU A 396 27.85 -1.27 14.65
C GLU A 396 27.81 -2.79 14.39
N GLY A 397 27.87 -3.20 13.12
CA GLY A 397 27.76 -4.61 12.71
C GLY A 397 26.34 -5.10 12.40
N ASP A 398 25.26 -4.37 12.76
CA ASP A 398 23.87 -4.76 12.45
C ASP A 398 23.66 -5.06 10.96
N THR A 399 24.24 -4.23 10.08
CA THR A 399 24.13 -4.42 8.63
C THR A 399 24.80 -5.73 8.18
N THR A 400 25.95 -6.07 8.77
CA THR A 400 26.67 -7.31 8.49
C THR A 400 25.87 -8.53 8.94
N LEU A 401 25.27 -8.48 10.14
CA LEU A 401 24.39 -9.54 10.63
C LEU A 401 23.24 -9.81 9.65
N VAL A 402 22.53 -8.76 9.26
CA VAL A 402 21.35 -8.88 8.40
C VAL A 402 21.73 -9.34 6.99
N LEU A 403 22.87 -8.89 6.43
CA LEU A 403 23.40 -9.40 5.16
C LEU A 403 23.71 -10.90 5.20
N CYS A 404 24.18 -11.40 6.35
CA CYS A 404 24.47 -12.81 6.55
C CYS A 404 23.23 -13.70 6.71
N GLY A 405 22.04 -13.10 6.77
CA GLY A 405 20.76 -13.81 6.97
C GLY A 405 20.31 -13.88 8.42
N PHE A 406 20.91 -13.07 9.31
CA PHE A 406 20.49 -12.93 10.68
C PHE A 406 19.26 -12.03 10.76
N VAL A 407 18.10 -12.57 11.20
CA VAL A 407 16.85 -11.82 11.32
C VAL A 407 16.54 -11.59 12.81
N PRO A 408 17.12 -10.55 13.43
CA PRO A 408 16.92 -10.25 14.84
C PRO A 408 15.50 -9.74 15.08
N ASN A 409 14.76 -10.39 15.96
CA ASN A 409 13.44 -9.92 16.38
C ASN A 409 13.52 -9.10 17.69
N SER A 410 14.50 -9.41 18.54
CA SER A 410 14.73 -8.70 19.80
C SER A 410 16.22 -8.65 20.14
N MET A 411 16.70 -7.46 20.49
CA MET A 411 18.01 -7.23 21.11
C MET A 411 17.77 -6.43 22.38
N THR A 412 17.99 -7.02 23.55
CA THR A 412 17.68 -6.36 24.82
C THR A 412 18.84 -6.44 25.82
N SER A 413 19.02 -5.34 26.54
CA SER A 413 19.85 -5.27 27.74
C SER A 413 18.97 -4.83 28.90
N GLN A 414 19.10 -5.47 30.08
CA GLN A 414 18.33 -5.14 31.28
C GLN A 414 18.98 -4.04 32.14
N GLY A 415 19.96 -3.32 31.59
CA GLY A 415 20.73 -2.29 32.28
C GLY A 415 22.23 -2.46 32.06
N PRO A 416 23.07 -1.75 32.82
CA PRO A 416 24.51 -1.98 32.77
C PRO A 416 24.82 -3.42 33.20
N ARG A 417 25.82 -4.05 32.57
CA ARG A 417 26.18 -5.46 32.87
C ARG A 417 26.38 -5.71 34.36
N TYR A 418 26.96 -4.75 35.07
CA TYR A 418 27.14 -4.78 36.51
C TYR A 418 26.50 -3.56 37.16
N ALA A 419 25.64 -3.79 38.14
CA ALA A 419 25.03 -2.73 38.95
C ALA A 419 25.20 -3.05 40.43
N THR A 420 25.61 -2.07 41.23
CA THR A 420 25.63 -2.19 42.69
C THR A 420 24.62 -1.25 43.30
N THR A 421 23.72 -1.78 44.12
CA THR A 421 22.72 -1.01 44.85
C THR A 421 22.82 -1.25 46.35
N LYS A 422 22.42 -0.24 47.13
CA LYS A 422 22.38 -0.32 48.60
C LYS A 422 20.92 -0.33 49.03
N THR A 423 20.49 -1.44 49.62
CA THR A 423 19.08 -1.70 49.92
C THR A 423 18.90 -1.82 51.44
N LYS A 424 17.80 -1.28 51.97
CA LYS A 424 17.45 -1.45 53.39
C LYS A 424 16.85 -2.84 53.60
N CYS A 425 17.27 -3.53 54.66
CA CYS A 425 16.66 -4.80 55.04
C CYS A 425 15.17 -4.58 55.37
N SER A 426 14.31 -5.42 54.83
CA SER A 426 12.86 -5.34 55.04
C SER A 426 12.45 -5.66 56.49
N LEU A 427 13.25 -6.48 57.18
CA LEU A 427 13.00 -6.94 58.53
C LEU A 427 13.61 -6.01 59.60
N ASP A 428 14.67 -5.26 59.28
CA ASP A 428 15.28 -4.28 60.19
C ASP A 428 15.71 -3.02 59.44
N LYS A 429 15.03 -1.90 59.71
CA LYS A 429 15.22 -0.62 59.01
C LYS A 429 16.60 0.02 59.22
N ASN A 430 17.39 -0.48 60.18
CA ASN A 430 18.74 0.00 60.47
C ASN A 430 19.85 -0.82 59.81
N ILE A 431 19.53 -1.96 59.20
CA ILE A 431 20.51 -2.82 58.53
C ILE A 431 20.43 -2.57 57.02
N TYR A 432 21.56 -2.17 56.44
CA TYR A 432 21.71 -2.09 54.99
C TYR A 432 22.41 -3.34 54.49
N HIS A 433 21.99 -3.83 53.33
CA HIS A 433 22.74 -4.78 52.55
C HIS A 433 23.09 -4.15 51.20
N TRP A 434 24.18 -4.62 50.64
CA TRP A 434 24.59 -4.28 49.30
C TRP A 434 24.23 -5.44 48.38
N GLU A 435 23.59 -5.12 47.26
CA GLU A 435 23.26 -6.07 46.21
C GLU A 435 24.05 -5.71 44.98
N GLU A 436 24.69 -6.72 44.39
CA GLU A 436 25.35 -6.59 43.11
C GLU A 436 24.67 -7.50 42.10
N THR A 437 24.24 -6.91 41.01
CA THR A 437 23.50 -7.57 39.93
C THR A 437 24.40 -7.68 38.71
N MET A 438 24.47 -8.88 38.14
CA MET A 438 25.07 -9.15 36.84
C MET A 438 23.96 -9.47 35.85
N THR A 439 23.85 -8.69 34.77
CA THR A 439 22.87 -8.90 33.69
C THR A 439 23.57 -9.17 32.37
N ASN A 440 23.09 -10.15 31.62
CA ASN A 440 23.64 -10.46 30.30
C ASN A 440 22.76 -9.90 29.17
N PRO A 441 23.35 -9.25 28.15
CA PRO A 441 22.68 -8.96 26.89
C PRO A 441 22.14 -10.23 26.22
N ILE A 442 20.98 -10.11 25.58
CA ILE A 442 20.32 -11.20 24.86
C ILE A 442 19.88 -10.76 23.47
N VAL A 443 20.10 -11.64 22.50
CA VAL A 443 19.61 -11.51 21.13
C VAL A 443 18.75 -12.73 20.78
N CYS A 444 17.55 -12.47 20.27
CA CYS A 444 16.63 -13.49 19.75
C CYS A 444 16.46 -13.27 18.24
N ALA A 445 16.78 -14.29 17.44
CA ALA A 445 16.78 -14.18 15.99
C ALA A 445 16.29 -15.45 15.29
N GLY A 446 15.62 -15.25 14.16
CA GLY A 446 15.27 -16.32 13.23
C GLY A 446 16.30 -16.42 12.11
N LEU A 447 16.70 -17.63 11.77
CA LEU A 447 17.58 -17.93 10.64
C LEU A 447 16.90 -18.89 9.67
N SER A 448 17.43 -18.97 8.45
CA SER A 448 16.97 -19.94 7.46
C SER A 448 17.23 -21.37 7.92
N LEU A 449 16.27 -22.25 7.65
CA LEU A 449 16.44 -23.70 7.80
C LEU A 449 17.19 -24.33 6.61
N ASN A 450 17.18 -23.66 5.47
CA ASN A 450 17.69 -24.15 4.20
C ASN A 450 19.14 -23.71 3.93
N ASP A 451 19.60 -22.66 4.60
CA ASP A 451 20.95 -22.12 4.42
C ASP A 451 22.00 -22.88 5.28
N PRO A 452 22.99 -23.56 4.67
CA PRO A 452 24.06 -24.21 5.41
C PRO A 452 24.90 -23.25 6.26
N LYS A 453 25.01 -21.97 5.86
CA LYS A 453 25.79 -20.98 6.62
C LYS A 453 25.09 -20.62 7.93
N SER A 454 23.77 -20.52 7.93
CA SER A 454 22.96 -20.38 9.15
C SER A 454 23.23 -21.52 10.15
N GLN A 455 23.32 -22.76 9.68
CA GLN A 455 23.68 -23.90 10.54
C GLN A 455 25.14 -23.83 11.04
N ALA A 456 26.07 -23.42 10.18
CA ALA A 456 27.48 -23.26 10.53
C ALA A 456 27.69 -22.17 11.61
N PHE A 457 26.98 -21.05 11.47
CA PHE A 457 26.96 -19.98 12.46
C PHE A 457 26.48 -20.45 13.82
N VAL A 458 25.33 -21.15 13.87
CA VAL A 458 24.81 -21.70 15.14
C VAL A 458 25.81 -22.68 15.76
N ASN A 459 26.45 -23.53 14.96
CA ASN A 459 27.45 -24.47 15.46
C ASN A 459 28.68 -23.77 16.05
N LYS A 460 29.10 -22.63 15.47
CA LYS A 460 30.15 -21.81 16.05
C LYS A 460 29.69 -21.13 17.35
N CYS A 461 28.49 -20.57 17.37
CA CYS A 461 27.94 -19.95 18.58
C CYS A 461 27.83 -20.94 19.73
N LEU A 462 27.37 -22.18 19.47
CA LEU A 462 27.28 -23.26 20.47
C LEU A 462 28.65 -23.62 21.09
N LYS A 463 29.74 -23.37 20.38
CA LYS A 463 31.13 -23.63 20.82
C LYS A 463 31.84 -22.39 21.34
N HIS A 464 31.23 -21.21 21.19
CA HIS A 464 31.87 -19.96 21.55
C HIS A 464 31.98 -19.85 23.09
N PRO A 465 33.16 -19.49 23.63
CA PRO A 465 33.37 -19.47 25.08
C PRO A 465 32.48 -18.45 25.78
N ASP A 466 32.09 -17.37 25.12
CA ASP A 466 31.32 -16.29 25.74
C ASP A 466 29.80 -16.42 25.54
N PHE A 467 29.32 -17.42 24.79
CA PHE A 467 27.90 -17.50 24.46
C PHE A 467 27.18 -18.62 25.21
N MET A 468 26.01 -18.29 25.73
CA MET A 468 25.00 -19.26 26.13
C MET A 468 23.89 -19.26 25.07
N VAL A 469 23.87 -20.33 24.27
CA VAL A 469 22.97 -20.49 23.13
C VAL A 469 21.85 -21.47 23.44
N LEU A 470 20.64 -21.10 23.03
CA LEU A 470 19.46 -21.94 22.91
C LEU A 470 19.03 -21.97 21.44
N VAL A 471 18.77 -23.15 20.88
CA VAL A 471 18.33 -23.26 19.49
C VAL A 471 17.24 -24.31 19.29
N ARG A 472 16.29 -24.01 18.41
CA ARG A 472 15.21 -24.91 17.98
C ARG A 472 15.01 -24.83 16.47
N LYS A 473 14.83 -25.97 15.81
CA LYS A 473 14.57 -26.08 14.36
C LYS A 473 13.07 -26.18 14.09
N GLY A 474 12.45 -25.11 13.63
CA GLY A 474 10.99 -25.04 13.42
C GLY A 474 10.19 -25.03 14.73
N ALA A 475 8.86 -24.95 14.64
CA ALA A 475 7.98 -24.84 15.81
C ALA A 475 8.11 -26.04 16.78
N SER A 476 8.19 -27.26 16.25
CA SER A 476 8.20 -28.52 17.00
C SER A 476 9.59 -29.15 17.15
N GLY A 477 10.65 -28.43 16.81
CA GLY A 477 12.02 -28.95 16.87
C GLY A 477 12.48 -29.29 18.28
N ARG A 478 13.41 -30.24 18.39
CA ARG A 478 14.12 -30.48 19.65
C ARG A 478 14.97 -29.27 20.02
N ILE A 479 14.88 -28.84 21.27
CA ILE A 479 15.69 -27.75 21.82
C ILE A 479 17.10 -28.26 22.13
N ILE A 480 18.10 -27.52 21.66
CA ILE A 480 19.52 -27.76 21.94
C ILE A 480 20.02 -26.57 22.77
N LYS A 481 20.75 -26.88 23.84
CA LYS A 481 21.34 -25.88 24.73
C LYS A 481 22.85 -26.06 24.77
N SER A 482 23.60 -24.96 24.70
CA SER A 482 25.05 -24.94 24.96
C SER A 482 25.37 -25.33 26.41
N LEU A 483 24.53 -24.91 27.35
CA LEU A 483 24.62 -25.20 28.79
C LEU A 483 23.28 -25.71 29.32
N PRO A 484 23.27 -26.57 30.36
CA PRO A 484 22.02 -27.08 30.95
C PRO A 484 21.09 -25.98 31.46
N LYS A 485 21.67 -24.87 31.93
CA LYS A 485 20.94 -23.71 32.45
C LYS A 485 21.49 -22.43 31.82
N ILE A 486 20.61 -21.66 31.19
CA ILE A 486 20.92 -20.35 30.61
C ILE A 486 20.27 -19.30 31.51
N TRP A 487 21.02 -18.28 31.91
CA TRP A 487 20.58 -17.28 32.88
C TRP A 487 20.67 -15.85 32.32
N ALA A 488 19.71 -15.03 32.71
CA ALA A 488 19.61 -13.62 32.34
C ALA A 488 20.31 -12.72 33.36
N LEU A 489 20.11 -13.04 34.64
CA LEU A 489 20.48 -12.19 35.76
C LEU A 489 20.97 -13.04 36.93
N LYS A 490 22.03 -12.59 37.58
CA LYS A 490 22.54 -13.11 38.86
C LYS A 490 22.58 -11.97 39.89
N VAL A 491 22.25 -12.26 41.14
CA VAL A 491 22.40 -11.34 42.27
C VAL A 491 23.23 -11.98 43.37
N ARG A 492 24.28 -11.28 43.80
CA ARG A 492 24.98 -11.57 45.06
C ARG A 492 24.70 -10.48 46.07
N LYS A 493 24.62 -10.85 47.35
CA LYS A 493 24.30 -9.93 48.45
C LYS A 493 25.38 -10.01 49.52
N GLY A 494 25.75 -8.86 50.09
CA GLY A 494 26.70 -8.76 51.19
C GLY A 494 26.29 -7.67 52.18
N HIS A 495 26.82 -7.72 53.40
CA HIS A 495 26.60 -6.68 54.40
C HIS A 495 27.44 -5.42 54.14
N SER A 496 28.52 -5.56 53.37
CA SER A 496 29.35 -4.44 52.92
C SER A 496 29.75 -4.55 51.44
N LYS A 497 30.15 -3.43 50.83
CA LYS A 497 30.69 -3.43 49.46
C LYS A 497 31.99 -4.22 49.33
N ALA A 498 32.82 -4.26 50.38
CA ALA A 498 34.05 -5.04 50.41
C ALA A 498 33.77 -6.55 50.44
N GLU A 499 32.74 -6.96 51.18
CA GLU A 499 32.31 -8.36 51.25
C GLU A 499 31.78 -8.86 49.91
N LEU A 500 31.02 -8.04 49.17
CA LEU A 500 30.54 -8.39 47.83
C LEU A 500 31.68 -8.84 46.89
N ALA A 501 32.82 -8.15 46.92
CA ALA A 501 33.98 -8.48 46.09
C ALA A 501 34.57 -9.88 46.40
N THR A 502 34.31 -10.40 47.61
CA THR A 502 34.79 -11.72 48.04
C THR A 502 33.82 -12.87 47.75
N ILE A 503 32.55 -12.56 47.43
CA ILE A 503 31.52 -13.57 47.17
C ILE A 503 31.53 -13.95 45.68
N PRO A 504 31.81 -15.20 45.29
CA PRO A 504 31.81 -15.62 43.89
C PRO A 504 30.41 -15.54 43.25
N TRP A 505 30.34 -15.22 41.95
CA TRP A 505 29.10 -15.21 41.18
C TRP A 505 28.44 -16.58 41.01
N ASP A 506 29.18 -17.67 41.22
CA ASP A 506 28.61 -19.03 41.23
C ASP A 506 27.90 -19.35 42.54
N SER A 507 28.16 -18.56 43.59
CA SER A 507 27.46 -18.60 44.87
C SER A 507 26.35 -17.54 44.94
N ALA A 508 25.92 -16.99 43.80
CA ALA A 508 24.86 -15.99 43.76
C ALA A 508 23.57 -16.53 44.41
N ASN A 509 22.96 -15.70 45.24
CA ASN A 509 21.80 -16.07 46.04
C ASN A 509 20.56 -16.20 45.15
N ASP A 510 20.41 -15.28 44.19
CA ASP A 510 19.26 -15.22 43.30
C ASP A 510 19.73 -15.30 41.84
N VAL A 511 19.23 -16.27 41.08
CA VAL A 511 19.54 -16.46 39.66
C VAL A 511 18.26 -16.57 38.86
N VAL A 512 18.10 -15.73 37.84
CA VAL A 512 16.97 -15.77 36.92
C VAL A 512 17.37 -16.55 35.68
N TYR A 513 16.74 -17.71 35.49
CA TYR A 513 16.96 -18.57 34.33
C TYR A 513 15.94 -18.29 33.24
N PHE A 514 16.36 -18.41 31.98
CA PHE A 514 15.42 -18.38 30.86
C PHE A 514 14.66 -19.70 30.77
N HIS A 515 13.35 -19.59 30.56
CA HIS A 515 12.51 -20.72 30.17
C HIS A 515 12.60 -20.95 28.66
N ASP A 516 12.28 -22.17 28.22
CA ASP A 516 12.34 -22.54 26.80
C ASP A 516 11.39 -21.73 25.91
N SER A 517 10.34 -21.13 26.49
CA SER A 517 9.40 -20.23 25.80
C SER A 517 10.07 -18.97 25.23
N ILE A 518 11.28 -18.60 25.68
CA ILE A 518 12.03 -17.46 25.11
C ILE A 518 12.32 -17.64 23.61
N LEU A 519 12.32 -18.89 23.10
CA LEU A 519 12.48 -19.16 21.67
C LEU A 519 11.34 -18.60 20.81
N GLU A 520 10.17 -18.32 21.39
CA GLU A 520 9.04 -17.69 20.70
C GLU A 520 9.28 -16.21 20.36
N GLU A 521 10.24 -15.58 21.06
CA GLU A 521 10.73 -14.23 20.75
C GLU A 521 11.68 -14.22 19.55
N ALA A 522 12.18 -15.39 19.11
CA ALA A 522 13.07 -15.51 17.96
C ALA A 522 12.31 -15.63 16.62
N TRP A 523 10.98 -15.73 16.64
CA TRP A 523 10.18 -15.81 15.42
C TRP A 523 10.19 -14.49 14.64
N PRO A 524 10.62 -14.50 13.36
CA PRO A 524 10.55 -13.32 12.52
C PRO A 524 9.11 -12.85 12.34
N ILE A 525 8.87 -11.58 12.65
CA ILE A 525 7.56 -10.96 12.51
C ILE A 525 7.46 -10.28 11.14
N VAL A 526 6.51 -10.71 10.32
CA VAL A 526 6.29 -10.19 8.95
C VAL A 526 5.27 -9.06 8.89
N SER A 527 4.25 -9.06 9.75
CA SER A 527 3.21 -8.02 9.80
C SER A 527 3.18 -7.25 11.12
N VAL A 528 2.51 -6.09 11.13
CA VAL A 528 2.35 -5.27 12.34
C VAL A 528 1.35 -5.88 13.32
N LEU A 529 0.43 -6.70 12.83
CA LEU A 529 -0.50 -7.50 13.65
C LEU A 529 0.19 -8.67 14.36
N GLY A 530 1.47 -8.91 14.08
CA GLY A 530 2.26 -9.92 14.76
C GLY A 530 2.27 -11.28 14.07
N ASP A 531 1.99 -11.36 12.77
CA ASP A 531 2.18 -12.61 12.02
C ASP A 531 3.64 -13.02 12.08
N LYS A 532 3.87 -14.27 12.45
CA LYS A 532 5.18 -14.85 12.71
C LYS A 532 5.51 -15.95 11.72
N LEU A 533 6.78 -16.03 11.32
CA LEU A 533 7.29 -17.16 10.55
C LEU A 533 7.83 -18.22 11.52
N GLU A 534 7.06 -19.28 11.72
CA GLU A 534 7.43 -20.35 12.65
C GLU A 534 8.44 -21.34 12.07
N ASP A 535 8.45 -21.49 10.74
CA ASP A 535 9.35 -22.37 9.99
C ASP A 535 10.73 -21.72 9.82
N CYS A 536 11.44 -21.58 10.93
CA CYS A 536 12.77 -21.00 10.99
C CYS A 536 13.66 -21.71 12.02
N LEU A 537 14.96 -21.51 11.90
CA LEU A 537 15.92 -21.85 12.94
C LEU A 537 15.89 -20.74 13.98
N GLN A 538 15.26 -21.02 15.12
CA GLN A 538 15.11 -20.07 16.22
C GLN A 538 16.33 -20.11 17.10
N VAL A 539 17.00 -18.97 17.27
CA VAL A 539 18.24 -18.88 18.02
C VAL A 539 18.11 -17.79 19.08
N VAL A 540 18.45 -18.15 20.31
CA VAL A 540 18.61 -17.21 21.42
C VAL A 540 20.06 -17.29 21.88
N ILE A 541 20.74 -16.16 21.86
CA ILE A 541 22.15 -16.04 22.24
C ILE A 541 22.24 -15.04 23.38
N VAL A 542 22.85 -15.47 24.48
CA VAL A 542 23.11 -14.65 25.66
C VAL A 542 24.62 -14.49 25.81
N ASP A 543 25.10 -13.25 25.89
CA ASP A 543 26.53 -12.97 26.05
C ASP A 543 26.92 -12.95 27.52
N ARG A 544 27.77 -13.90 27.92
CA ARG A 544 28.39 -13.95 29.26
C ARG A 544 29.81 -13.39 29.28
N GLY A 545 30.34 -12.93 28.14
CA GLY A 545 31.64 -12.28 28.06
C GLY A 545 31.62 -10.86 28.63
N GLU A 546 32.76 -10.17 28.55
CA GLU A 546 32.86 -8.75 28.91
C GLU A 546 32.27 -7.85 27.81
N GLY A 547 31.90 -6.61 28.17
CA GLY A 547 31.35 -5.61 27.26
C GLY A 547 29.84 -5.42 27.33
N GLU A 548 29.31 -4.42 26.63
CA GLU A 548 27.87 -4.13 26.57
C GLU A 548 27.23 -4.74 25.29
N MET A 549 26.01 -4.35 24.94
CA MET A 549 25.32 -4.87 23.74
C MET A 549 26.12 -4.63 22.45
N GLU A 550 26.81 -3.49 22.33
CA GLU A 550 27.68 -3.17 21.19
C GLU A 550 28.76 -4.24 20.98
N ASP A 551 29.52 -4.55 22.04
CA ASP A 551 30.56 -5.59 22.01
C ASP A 551 29.97 -6.96 21.67
N PHE A 552 28.76 -7.24 22.14
CA PHE A 552 28.07 -8.48 21.80
C PHE A 552 27.74 -8.56 20.30
N VAL A 553 27.19 -7.50 19.71
CA VAL A 553 26.89 -7.44 18.27
C VAL A 553 28.17 -7.61 17.45
N LEU A 554 29.28 -6.97 17.84
CA LEU A 554 30.59 -7.14 17.19
C LEU A 554 31.13 -8.58 17.28
N LYS A 555 30.96 -9.26 18.42
CA LYS A 555 31.31 -10.69 18.53
C LYS A 555 30.48 -11.54 17.56
N LEU A 556 29.16 -11.29 17.47
CA LEU A 556 28.28 -11.99 16.53
C LEU A 556 28.67 -11.73 15.08
N GLU A 557 29.02 -10.48 14.75
CA GLU A 557 29.53 -10.08 13.43
C GLU A 557 30.78 -10.88 13.09
N GLN A 558 31.75 -10.97 14.00
CA GLN A 558 32.98 -11.73 13.80
C GLN A 558 32.69 -13.20 13.49
N VAL A 559 31.77 -13.84 14.24
CA VAL A 559 31.40 -15.24 13.95
C VAL A 559 30.84 -15.37 12.53
N TRP A 560 30.00 -14.44 12.09
CA TRP A 560 29.45 -14.44 10.74
C TRP A 560 30.50 -14.20 9.66
N LEU A 561 31.38 -13.22 9.82
CA LEU A 561 32.48 -12.96 8.90
C LEU A 561 33.34 -14.21 8.72
N GLU A 562 33.67 -14.91 9.80
CA GLU A 562 34.39 -16.17 9.71
C GLU A 562 33.60 -17.30 9.02
N VAL A 563 32.27 -17.37 9.20
CA VAL A 563 31.41 -18.35 8.49
C VAL A 563 31.41 -18.08 6.99
N TYR A 564 31.43 -16.81 6.59
CA TYR A 564 31.48 -16.41 5.19
C TYR A 564 32.90 -16.44 4.61
N GLY A 565 33.94 -16.51 5.45
CA GLY A 565 35.33 -16.36 5.01
C GLY A 565 35.68 -14.93 4.60
N ALA A 566 34.94 -13.94 5.11
CA ALA A 566 35.14 -12.52 4.85
C ALA A 566 36.03 -11.90 5.93
N ARG A 567 36.89 -10.96 5.56
CA ARG A 567 37.74 -10.21 6.52
C ARG A 567 36.99 -9.08 7.21
N ASP A 568 36.08 -8.45 6.48
CA ASP A 568 35.30 -7.29 6.91
C ASP A 568 33.99 -7.21 6.12
N MET A 569 33.17 -6.20 6.41
CA MET A 569 31.90 -5.94 5.73
C MET A 569 32.07 -5.73 4.22
N TYR A 570 33.17 -5.10 3.79
CA TYR A 570 33.42 -4.83 2.37
C TYR A 570 33.70 -6.12 1.60
N ASP A 571 34.54 -6.99 2.16
CA ASP A 571 34.82 -8.34 1.64
C ASP A 571 33.53 -9.18 1.57
N LEU A 572 32.69 -9.11 2.61
CA LEU A 572 31.37 -9.77 2.60
C LEU A 572 30.46 -9.24 1.48
N LEU A 573 30.39 -7.93 1.28
CA LEU A 573 29.62 -7.33 0.20
C LEU A 573 30.13 -7.78 -1.18
N GLN A 574 31.44 -7.92 -1.37
CA GLN A 574 32.00 -8.45 -2.60
C GLN A 574 31.63 -9.92 -2.81
N LEU A 575 31.70 -10.76 -1.76
CA LEU A 575 31.34 -12.18 -1.82
C LEU A 575 29.85 -12.38 -2.15
N LEU A 576 28.98 -11.54 -1.60
CA LEU A 576 27.53 -11.61 -1.85
C LEU A 576 27.14 -10.94 -3.18
N GLY A 577 27.80 -9.83 -3.53
CA GLY A 577 27.49 -9.02 -4.69
C GLY A 577 28.01 -9.60 -5.99
N SER A 578 29.27 -10.04 -6.06
CA SER A 578 29.92 -10.47 -7.31
C SER A 578 29.12 -11.53 -8.08
N PRO A 579 28.57 -12.58 -7.45
CA PRO A 579 27.75 -13.56 -8.16
C PRO A 579 26.51 -12.95 -8.82
N LEU A 580 25.92 -11.90 -8.22
CA LEU A 580 24.77 -11.18 -8.77
C LEU A 580 25.16 -10.29 -9.95
N ILE A 581 26.39 -9.75 -9.96
CA ILE A 581 26.93 -9.02 -11.11
C ILE A 581 27.17 -9.98 -12.27
N GLU A 582 27.82 -11.11 -11.99
CA GLU A 582 28.20 -12.12 -12.98
C GLU A 582 27.00 -12.80 -13.62
N SER A 583 25.97 -13.12 -12.84
CA SER A 583 24.68 -13.63 -13.34
C SER A 583 23.85 -12.55 -14.04
N GLY A 584 24.24 -11.28 -13.87
CA GLY A 584 23.55 -10.16 -14.47
C GLY A 584 22.25 -9.75 -13.76
N GLU A 585 22.07 -10.20 -12.51
CA GLU A 585 20.96 -9.85 -11.61
C GLU A 585 21.00 -8.38 -11.15
N ILE A 586 22.16 -7.74 -11.26
CA ILE A 586 22.39 -6.33 -10.93
C ILE A 586 23.03 -5.62 -12.12
N ASP A 587 22.45 -4.48 -12.51
CA ASP A 587 23.05 -3.59 -13.50
C ASP A 587 24.03 -2.59 -12.85
N PHE A 588 25.19 -2.37 -13.47
CA PHE A 588 26.21 -1.40 -13.05
C PHE A 588 26.25 -0.20 -13.99
N LYS A 589 26.27 1.03 -13.45
CA LYS A 589 26.41 2.26 -14.24
C LYS A 589 27.78 2.90 -14.02
N ASN A 590 28.73 2.59 -14.89
CA ASN A 590 30.13 3.04 -14.87
C ASN A 590 30.91 2.54 -13.63
N LYS A 591 32.24 2.63 -13.68
CA LYS A 591 33.17 2.13 -12.65
C LYS A 591 33.06 2.83 -11.27
N GLU A 592 32.21 3.87 -11.13
CA GLU A 592 32.16 4.74 -9.95
C GLU A 592 30.80 4.73 -9.20
N PHE A 593 29.69 4.32 -9.84
CA PHE A 593 28.39 4.22 -9.16
C PHE A 593 27.85 2.79 -9.27
N PRO A 594 27.71 2.07 -8.14
CA PRO A 594 27.66 0.62 -8.18
C PRO A 594 26.36 0.07 -8.77
N MET A 595 25.23 0.78 -8.77
CA MET A 595 23.96 0.17 -9.19
C MET A 595 23.04 1.09 -9.97
N VAL A 596 22.41 0.54 -11.00
CA VAL A 596 21.33 1.23 -11.73
C VAL A 596 20.17 1.45 -10.78
N PRO A 597 19.67 2.70 -10.64
CA PRO A 597 18.50 2.98 -9.83
C PRO A 597 17.34 2.06 -10.23
N ASN A 598 16.67 1.49 -9.24
CA ASN A 598 15.52 0.61 -9.48
C ASN A 598 14.38 1.30 -10.25
N VAL A 599 14.29 2.63 -10.11
CA VAL A 599 13.32 3.51 -10.75
C VAL A 599 14.04 4.64 -11.48
N GLU A 600 13.56 5.01 -12.67
CA GLU A 600 14.00 6.21 -13.38
C GLU A 600 13.56 7.47 -12.61
N LYS A 601 14.55 8.26 -12.17
CA LYS A 601 14.31 9.45 -11.34
C LYS A 601 13.58 10.54 -12.11
N ASP A 602 13.82 10.62 -13.41
CA ASP A 602 13.14 11.57 -14.29
C ASP A 602 11.81 10.98 -14.78
N VAL A 603 10.73 11.31 -14.08
CA VAL A 603 9.37 10.87 -14.43
C VAL A 603 8.97 11.32 -15.84
N MET A 604 9.47 12.45 -16.35
CA MET A 604 9.17 12.90 -17.72
C MET A 604 9.77 11.95 -18.75
N LYS A 605 11.00 11.49 -18.50
CA LYS A 605 11.67 10.50 -19.34
C LYS A 605 10.94 9.16 -19.31
N SER A 606 10.52 8.70 -18.13
CA SER A 606 9.68 7.49 -18.00
C SER A 606 8.34 7.62 -18.73
N TYR A 607 7.69 8.77 -18.58
CA TYR A 607 6.42 9.06 -19.22
C TYR A 607 6.56 8.99 -20.74
N LYS A 608 7.57 9.67 -21.30
CA LYS A 608 7.89 9.61 -22.73
C LYS A 608 8.23 8.19 -23.19
N GLY A 609 8.99 7.46 -22.38
CA GLY A 609 9.38 6.08 -22.68
C GLY A 609 8.21 5.09 -22.69
N LEU A 610 7.26 5.23 -21.78
CA LEU A 610 6.09 4.35 -21.67
C LEU A 610 4.98 4.71 -22.65
N TRP A 611 4.73 6.00 -22.85
CA TRP A 611 3.58 6.50 -23.61
C TRP A 611 3.92 6.97 -25.02
N GLY A 612 5.21 7.13 -25.35
CA GLY A 612 5.67 7.64 -26.65
C GLY A 612 5.40 9.13 -26.88
N VAL A 613 4.89 9.84 -25.86
CA VAL A 613 4.51 11.25 -25.93
C VAL A 613 4.96 11.98 -24.67
N GLU A 614 5.24 13.28 -24.79
CA GLU A 614 5.54 14.13 -23.63
C GLU A 614 4.23 14.65 -23.01
N PRO A 615 4.10 14.62 -21.67
CA PRO A 615 2.92 15.17 -21.02
C PRO A 615 2.96 16.70 -21.07
N LYS A 616 1.80 17.34 -21.34
CA LYS A 616 1.67 18.80 -21.23
C LYS A 616 1.91 19.29 -19.81
N ALA A 617 1.48 18.50 -18.82
CA ALA A 617 1.75 18.64 -17.41
C ALA A 617 1.62 17.27 -16.75
N LEU A 618 2.45 16.99 -15.74
CA LEU A 618 2.25 15.83 -14.88
C LEU A 618 1.08 16.12 -13.93
N ALA A 619 0.08 15.24 -13.91
CA ALA A 619 -0.95 15.31 -12.88
C ALA A 619 -0.39 14.77 -11.56
N ASP A 620 -0.70 15.44 -10.46
CA ASP A 620 -0.49 14.90 -9.12
C ASP A 620 -1.45 13.73 -8.93
N ASP A 621 -0.94 12.57 -8.59
CA ASP A 621 -1.69 11.31 -8.57
C ASP A 621 -2.12 10.93 -7.15
N GLU A 622 -2.15 11.90 -6.22
CA GLU A 622 -2.60 11.77 -4.82
C GLU A 622 -2.39 10.34 -4.28
N TYR A 623 -1.16 9.99 -3.92
CA TYR A 623 -1.02 8.99 -2.85
C TYR A 623 -1.70 9.59 -1.62
N PRO A 624 -2.52 8.85 -0.83
CA PRO A 624 -3.16 9.39 0.36
C PRO A 624 -2.11 9.97 1.31
N ASN A 625 -1.94 11.29 1.22
CA ASN A 625 -1.36 12.12 2.24
C ASN A 625 -2.40 12.22 3.36
N ARG A 626 -2.19 11.52 4.47
CA ARG A 626 -2.86 11.85 5.74
C ARG A 626 -1.89 12.47 6.73
N LEU A 627 -1.12 13.46 6.27
CA LEU A 627 -0.49 14.44 7.16
C LEU A 627 -1.01 15.84 6.84
N ASN A 628 -2.15 16.18 7.48
CA ASN A 628 -2.46 17.54 7.95
C ASN A 628 -3.77 17.57 8.74
N LYS A 629 -3.76 17.05 9.98
CA LYS A 629 -4.67 17.49 11.05
C LYS A 629 -4.04 17.28 12.43
N THR A 630 -2.92 17.95 12.71
CA THR A 630 -2.53 18.37 14.08
C THR A 630 -1.26 19.21 14.00
N ALA A 631 -1.45 20.51 13.75
CA ALA A 631 -0.52 21.56 14.15
C ALA A 631 -1.21 22.93 14.04
N ILE A 632 -2.27 23.13 14.81
CA ILE A 632 -2.59 24.45 15.39
C ILE A 632 -2.99 24.20 16.84
N SER A 633 -1.96 24.02 17.69
CA SER A 633 -1.83 24.53 19.07
C SER A 633 -0.59 23.92 19.70
#